data_AF-A0A1F6C0Z8-F1
#
_entry.id   AF-A0A1F6C0Z8-F1
#
_cell.length_a   1.000
_cell.length_b   1.000
_cell.length_c   1.000
_cell.angle_alpha   90.00
_cell.angle_beta   90.00
_cell.angle_gamma   90.00
#
_symmetry.space_group_name_H-M   'P 1'
#
loop_
_entity.id
_entity.type
_entity.pdbx_description
1 polymer ?
#
loop_
_entity_poly.entity_id
_entity_poly.type
_entity_poly.pdbx_seq_one_letter_code
_entity_poly.pdbx_strand_id
1 'polypeptide(L)'
;MANNNSNQNGLSPKKFLFVSLESLSGDLAWQLTKEGHEVKAYIKAKSDIDVYNGFIGKVDSWEPHVSWADVICYDKKTEVLTENGWKLFEKLKYQDKIATLNPKNFRLEYHFPDKIIKYKYKGKLIYYQSPENEFCVTPDHQMFVKDYKGGYSFVAAEKIFGNTRKHIKLDCFWQGKSSEEIEVPDCQIKWKSGRQNLERKHIYSGFRIGISHLLAIAGFYISEGAVIRRWRQLNGIRFYQNYGVVLEIFKKILKEANISYRTTRKGKGEEIRIYNGALAKFLVDNFGEGTFNKHVPKWIKKIDNKNLRILYEWLMNGDGHRGRHHDFYSSKSLQLLDDVQEILLKIGLAGRTKKNIISIIKNKNCEPRLKDKKYWKKIDYNDYVYCVEVSNHILYVRKNGKPMWCGNCFDDVEFGEIADKLRRKGKLVIGGSIYTDRLEMDREFGQLEMKKYGINILPQWQFSNYDEAIEFIRKNPERYVFKPGGNTPSTSKGLLFLGEEEDGKDILELLERNKEIWKKKAPVFQLQKYVSGVEVATGAFFNGKDFIMPINVNFEHKKIFPGDIGPMAGEMGTLMFWNRPNNLFIMTLEKMKPALAESGYIGYIDINCIVNSKGIYPLEWTARFGYPTIHIQSEGILTPMGEFLFRLAKGEYFELKTKRGFQLGVRILSPHYFAKNDRELVEMYRDLPILFKKPDNLEGVHIEDIKRVEGVWRIAGESGCLLVITGSGSTVAEAREQAYSRIKNIMIQNMAYRTDIGLKWNTDSDKLQTWGYLY
;
A
#
# COMPACT_ATOMS: atom_id res chain seq x y z
N MET A 1 -17.72 35.77 14.30
CA MET A 1 -18.59 34.61 13.97
C MET A 1 -18.78 34.64 12.46
N ALA A 2 -18.44 33.57 11.74
CA ALA A 2 -18.66 33.44 10.29
C ALA A 2 -19.21 32.04 10.03
N ASN A 3 -20.21 31.94 9.14
CA ASN A 3 -21.04 30.73 9.02
C ASN A 3 -20.30 29.59 8.32
N ASN A 4 -20.25 28.44 9.00
CA ASN A 4 -19.95 27.16 8.37
C ASN A 4 -21.08 26.77 7.39
N ASN A 5 -20.84 26.89 6.09
CA ASN A 5 -21.60 26.13 5.09
C ASN A 5 -21.04 24.71 4.97
N SER A 6 -21.15 23.95 6.06
CA SER A 6 -20.89 22.51 6.09
C SER A 6 -22.12 21.75 5.60
N ASN A 7 -22.16 21.40 4.31
CA ASN A 7 -22.73 20.16 3.75
C ASN A 7 -23.03 20.31 2.25
N GLN A 8 -22.21 19.69 1.39
CA GLN A 8 -22.67 18.96 0.20
C GLN A 8 -21.52 18.20 -0.48
N ASN A 9 -21.28 16.99 0.00
CA ASN A 9 -20.99 15.80 -0.84
C ASN A 9 -20.94 14.58 0.09
N GLY A 10 -21.88 13.63 -0.08
CA GLY A 10 -22.09 12.49 0.81
C GLY A 10 -21.03 11.38 0.73
N LEU A 11 -19.79 11.73 0.40
CA LEU A 11 -18.68 10.83 0.19
C LEU A 11 -17.94 10.59 1.50
N SER A 12 -17.72 9.33 1.87
CA SER A 12 -16.82 9.00 2.98
C SER A 12 -15.38 9.45 2.64
N PRO A 13 -14.65 10.05 3.60
CA PRO A 13 -13.22 10.29 3.46
C PRO A 13 -12.47 9.05 3.00
N LYS A 14 -11.56 9.23 2.05
CA LYS A 14 -10.67 8.18 1.55
C LYS A 14 -9.24 8.49 1.99
N LYS A 15 -8.34 7.53 1.81
CA LYS A 15 -6.92 7.65 2.11
C LYS A 15 -6.17 7.61 0.79
N PHE A 16 -5.36 8.63 0.52
CA PHE A 16 -4.55 8.73 -0.70
C PHE A 16 -3.08 8.80 -0.32
N LEU A 17 -2.34 7.78 -0.73
CA LEU A 17 -0.88 7.82 -0.74
C LEU A 17 -0.45 8.37 -2.09
N PHE A 18 0.45 9.34 -2.07
CA PHE A 18 1.18 9.83 -3.24
C PHE A 18 2.63 9.40 -3.10
N VAL A 19 3.18 8.76 -4.14
CA VAL A 19 4.59 8.42 -4.24
C VAL A 19 5.13 9.08 -5.50
N SER A 20 6.15 9.92 -5.34
CA SER A 20 6.75 10.64 -6.46
C SER A 20 8.27 10.74 -6.33
N LEU A 21 8.94 10.84 -7.49
CA LEU A 21 10.37 11.18 -7.54
C LEU A 21 10.59 12.56 -6.95
N GLU A 22 10.05 13.55 -7.64
CA GLU A 22 10.11 14.98 -7.33
C GLU A 22 8.77 15.40 -6.71
N SER A 23 8.71 16.62 -6.18
CA SER A 23 7.55 17.18 -5.47
C SER A 23 6.29 17.37 -6.32
N LEU A 24 6.35 17.25 -7.65
CA LEU A 24 5.30 17.63 -8.61
C LEU A 24 3.83 17.33 -8.21
N SER A 25 3.55 16.17 -7.59
CA SER A 25 2.17 15.75 -7.26
C SER A 25 1.52 16.44 -6.04
N GLY A 26 2.21 17.35 -5.35
CA GLY A 26 1.77 17.87 -4.05
C GLY A 26 0.56 18.81 -4.07
N ASP A 27 0.34 19.63 -5.12
CA ASP A 27 -0.93 20.38 -5.22
C ASP A 27 -2.12 19.44 -5.20
N LEU A 28 -2.08 18.35 -5.98
CA LEU A 28 -3.17 17.38 -6.04
C LEU A 28 -3.41 16.75 -4.66
N ALA A 29 -2.34 16.37 -3.95
CA ALA A 29 -2.40 15.91 -2.56
C ALA A 29 -3.02 16.97 -1.60
N TRP A 30 -2.71 18.25 -1.80
CA TRP A 30 -3.30 19.35 -1.04
C TRP A 30 -4.78 19.61 -1.40
N GLN A 31 -5.17 19.49 -2.67
CA GLN A 31 -6.58 19.55 -3.09
C GLN A 31 -7.39 18.45 -2.40
N LEU A 32 -6.90 17.20 -2.40
CA LEU A 32 -7.57 16.09 -1.70
C LEU A 32 -7.68 16.31 -0.18
N THR A 33 -6.66 16.94 0.42
CA THR A 33 -6.71 17.34 1.84
C THR A 33 -7.81 18.39 2.08
N LYS A 34 -7.97 19.37 1.18
CA LYS A 34 -9.05 20.38 1.22
C LYS A 34 -10.44 19.78 0.98
N GLU A 35 -10.54 18.71 0.19
CA GLU A 35 -11.76 17.89 0.01
C GLU A 35 -12.10 17.02 1.24
N GLY A 36 -11.30 17.08 2.31
CA GLY A 36 -11.53 16.33 3.54
C GLY A 36 -11.11 14.86 3.46
N HIS A 37 -10.18 14.53 2.57
CA HIS A 37 -9.55 13.21 2.51
C HIS A 37 -8.29 13.15 3.37
N GLU A 38 -7.96 11.95 3.83
CA GLU A 38 -6.70 11.67 4.50
C GLU A 38 -5.60 11.52 3.43
N VAL A 39 -4.51 12.29 3.51
CA VAL A 39 -3.46 12.29 2.49
C VAL A 39 -2.07 12.09 3.11
N LYS A 40 -1.25 11.25 2.45
CA LYS A 40 0.18 11.09 2.73
C LYS A 40 0.97 11.24 1.44
N ALA A 41 2.11 11.91 1.50
CA ALA A 41 3.02 12.07 0.37
C ALA A 41 4.44 11.60 0.71
N TYR A 42 5.04 10.84 -0.20
CA TYR A 42 6.47 10.52 -0.21
C TYR A 42 7.13 11.14 -1.42
N ILE A 43 8.28 11.75 -1.20
CA ILE A 43 9.11 12.38 -2.23
C ILE A 43 10.50 11.79 -2.09
N LYS A 44 11.02 11.20 -3.18
CA LYS A 44 12.33 10.54 -3.20
C LYS A 44 13.50 11.53 -3.29
N ALA A 45 13.28 12.64 -4.00
CA ALA A 45 14.28 13.67 -4.24
C ALA A 45 14.61 14.44 -2.95
N LYS A 46 15.90 14.45 -2.57
CA LYS A 46 16.37 15.14 -1.36
C LYS A 46 16.37 16.66 -1.49
N SER A 47 16.49 17.18 -2.73
CA SER A 47 16.33 18.60 -3.06
C SER A 47 15.00 19.16 -2.57
N ASP A 48 13.96 18.34 -2.67
CA ASP A 48 12.55 18.68 -2.48
C ASP A 48 12.06 18.37 -1.06
N ILE A 49 12.96 17.97 -0.15
CA ILE A 49 12.60 17.45 1.17
C ILE A 49 11.88 18.47 2.07
N ASP A 50 12.02 19.77 1.79
CA ASP A 50 11.30 20.84 2.49
C ASP A 50 10.00 21.31 1.80
N VAL A 51 9.76 20.91 0.54
CA VAL A 51 8.55 21.25 -0.22
C VAL A 51 7.31 20.65 0.46
N TYR A 52 6.21 21.41 0.51
CA TYR A 52 4.95 21.11 1.21
C TYR A 52 5.01 20.97 2.74
N ASN A 53 6.14 21.31 3.38
CA ASN A 53 6.22 21.32 4.84
C ASN A 53 5.11 22.19 5.46
N GLY A 54 4.50 21.68 6.53
CA GLY A 54 3.49 22.37 7.33
C GLY A 54 2.06 22.35 6.81
N PHE A 55 1.77 21.71 5.66
CA PHE A 55 0.38 21.54 5.19
C PHE A 55 0.06 20.24 4.43
N ILE A 56 1.06 19.42 4.07
CA ILE A 56 0.85 18.02 3.63
C ILE A 56 1.55 17.07 4.61
N GLY A 57 0.88 15.97 4.96
CA GLY A 57 1.49 14.91 5.76
C GLY A 57 2.52 14.13 4.94
N LYS A 58 3.81 14.40 5.15
CA LYS A 58 4.89 13.64 4.50
C LYS A 58 5.37 12.45 5.32
N VAL A 59 6.03 11.50 4.64
CA VAL A 59 6.51 10.23 5.21
C VAL A 59 7.89 9.88 4.65
N ASP A 60 8.78 9.34 5.50
CA ASP A 60 10.18 9.05 5.13
C ASP A 60 10.34 7.78 4.26
N SER A 61 9.33 6.91 4.29
CA SER A 61 9.18 5.74 3.43
C SER A 61 7.70 5.54 3.13
N TRP A 62 7.39 5.03 1.95
CA TRP A 62 6.02 4.96 1.43
C TRP A 62 5.46 3.54 1.49
N GLU A 63 6.35 2.55 1.43
CA GLU A 63 6.07 1.13 1.47
C GLU A 63 5.17 0.74 2.67
N PRO A 64 5.43 1.20 3.93
CA PRO A 64 4.59 0.89 5.09
C PRO A 64 3.25 1.64 5.12
N HIS A 65 2.95 2.42 4.08
CA HIS A 65 1.78 3.28 4.00
C HIS A 65 0.84 2.95 2.84
N VAL A 66 1.15 1.94 2.03
CA VAL A 66 0.20 1.55 0.98
C VAL A 66 -1.03 0.91 1.59
N SER A 67 -0.90 -0.01 2.54
CA SER A 67 -2.09 -0.52 3.25
C SER A 67 -2.84 0.55 4.06
N TRP A 68 -2.29 1.77 4.17
CA TRP A 68 -3.02 2.92 4.71
C TRP A 68 -3.89 3.58 3.63
N ALA A 69 -3.45 3.70 2.37
CA ALA A 69 -4.31 4.14 1.26
C ALA A 69 -5.48 3.17 1.02
N ASP A 70 -5.30 1.90 1.40
CA ASP A 70 -6.29 0.85 1.18
C ASP A 70 -7.48 0.78 2.13
N VAL A 71 -8.63 0.58 1.50
CA VAL A 71 -9.90 0.17 2.10
C VAL A 71 -9.94 -1.37 2.26
N ILE A 72 -8.87 -1.95 2.82
CA ILE A 72 -8.72 -3.39 3.07
C ILE A 72 -8.88 -3.70 4.55
N CYS A 73 -10.00 -4.30 4.95
CA CYS A 73 -10.28 -4.59 6.36
C CYS A 73 -11.27 -5.75 6.60
N TYR A 74 -11.24 -6.27 7.83
CA TYR A 74 -12.16 -7.24 8.41
C TYR A 74 -13.36 -6.56 9.08
N ASP A 75 -14.45 -7.30 9.28
CA ASP A 75 -15.56 -6.84 10.12
C ASP A 75 -15.20 -6.77 11.62
N LYS A 76 -16.02 -6.03 12.39
CA LYS A 76 -15.80 -5.79 13.83
C LYS A 76 -15.79 -7.04 14.74
N LYS A 77 -16.15 -8.21 14.20
CA LYS A 77 -16.23 -9.50 14.93
C LYS A 77 -15.04 -10.42 14.63
N THR A 78 -14.00 -9.93 13.96
CA THR A 78 -12.80 -10.70 13.68
C THR A 78 -11.72 -10.43 14.73
N GLU A 79 -11.04 -11.48 15.15
CA GLU A 79 -9.95 -11.46 16.12
C GLU A 79 -8.62 -11.78 15.44
N VAL A 80 -7.54 -11.24 15.99
CA VAL A 80 -6.15 -11.55 15.62
C VAL A 80 -5.44 -12.19 16.82
N LEU A 81 -4.57 -13.15 16.57
CA LEU A 81 -3.76 -13.76 17.63
C LEU A 81 -2.58 -12.85 17.96
N THR A 82 -2.40 -12.55 19.24
CA THR A 82 -1.24 -11.80 19.76
C THR A 82 -0.37 -12.72 20.63
N GLU A 83 0.83 -12.28 20.99
CA GLU A 83 1.70 -12.97 21.98
C GLU A 83 1.01 -13.09 23.37
N ASN A 84 -0.06 -12.30 23.59
CA ASN A 84 -0.87 -12.28 24.80
C ASN A 84 -2.20 -13.07 24.66
N GLY A 85 -2.42 -13.78 23.55
CA GLY A 85 -3.67 -14.49 23.24
C GLY A 85 -4.52 -13.77 22.18
N TRP A 86 -5.73 -14.25 21.96
CA TRP A 86 -6.66 -13.70 20.96
C TRP A 86 -7.21 -12.33 21.36
N LYS A 87 -7.35 -11.45 20.38
CA LYS A 87 -7.81 -10.07 20.59
C LYS A 87 -8.67 -9.62 19.41
N LEU A 88 -9.85 -9.05 19.68
CA LEU A 88 -10.61 -8.32 18.66
C LEU A 88 -9.73 -7.21 18.06
N PHE A 89 -9.77 -7.02 16.73
CA PHE A 89 -9.03 -5.94 16.08
C PHE A 89 -9.30 -4.57 16.70
N GLU A 90 -10.55 -4.32 17.16
CA GLU A 90 -10.93 -3.09 17.87
C GLU A 90 -10.15 -2.83 19.17
N LYS A 91 -9.65 -3.88 19.83
CA LYS A 91 -8.93 -3.80 21.11
C LYS A 91 -7.41 -3.86 20.94
N LEU A 92 -6.92 -3.87 19.71
CA LEU A 92 -5.50 -3.96 19.36
C LEU A 92 -4.79 -2.62 19.61
N LYS A 93 -3.54 -2.68 20.08
CA LYS A 93 -2.69 -1.52 20.35
C LYS A 93 -1.28 -1.76 19.82
N TYR A 94 -0.51 -0.70 19.58
CA TYR A 94 0.85 -0.78 19.00
C TYR A 94 1.84 -1.60 19.84
N GLN A 95 1.62 -1.77 21.15
CA GLN A 95 2.44 -2.67 21.99
C GLN A 95 2.07 -4.16 21.89
N ASP A 96 0.98 -4.53 21.21
CA ASP A 96 0.58 -5.93 21.04
C ASP A 96 1.37 -6.59 19.90
N LYS A 97 2.33 -7.46 20.21
CA LYS A 97 2.96 -8.32 19.20
C LYS A 97 1.95 -9.30 18.62
N ILE A 98 1.82 -9.32 17.30
CA ILE A 98 0.85 -10.12 16.53
C ILE A 98 1.50 -11.37 15.98
N ALA A 99 0.77 -12.49 15.97
CA ALA A 99 1.19 -13.73 15.33
C ALA A 99 1.20 -13.57 13.80
N THR A 100 2.38 -13.73 13.20
CA THR A 100 2.61 -13.61 11.76
C THR A 100 3.23 -14.89 11.19
N LEU A 101 3.19 -15.06 9.86
CA LEU A 101 3.76 -16.24 9.19
C LEU A 101 4.85 -15.83 8.23
N ASN A 102 6.03 -16.41 8.37
CA ASN A 102 7.09 -16.26 7.39
C ASN A 102 6.69 -16.93 6.06
N PRO A 103 6.59 -16.22 4.93
CA PRO A 103 6.11 -16.80 3.68
C PRO A 103 7.08 -17.79 3.03
N LYS A 104 8.38 -17.77 3.39
CA LYS A 104 9.40 -18.64 2.80
C LYS A 104 9.48 -20.01 3.46
N ASN A 105 9.30 -20.07 4.79
CA ASN A 105 9.50 -21.28 5.58
C ASN A 105 8.32 -21.64 6.49
N PHE A 106 7.21 -20.88 6.47
CA PHE A 106 6.02 -21.08 7.31
C PHE A 106 6.27 -21.12 8.84
N ARG A 107 7.36 -20.49 9.31
CA ARG A 107 7.60 -20.28 10.73
C ARG A 107 6.61 -19.24 11.29
N LEU A 108 6.02 -19.52 12.45
CA LEU A 108 5.29 -18.54 13.26
C LEU A 108 6.27 -17.54 13.89
N GLU A 109 6.04 -16.27 13.60
CA GLU A 109 6.78 -15.11 14.09
C GLU A 109 5.84 -14.20 14.90
N TYR A 110 6.40 -13.26 15.67
CA TYR A 110 5.61 -12.29 16.46
C TYR A 110 6.15 -10.87 16.26
N HIS A 111 5.47 -10.08 15.43
CA HIS A 111 5.89 -8.72 15.04
C HIS A 111 5.04 -7.67 15.75
N PHE A 112 5.60 -6.49 16.02
CA PHE A 112 4.77 -5.34 16.40
C PHE A 112 3.90 -4.90 15.21
N PRO A 113 2.77 -4.20 15.45
CA PRO A 113 1.99 -3.59 14.39
C PRO A 113 2.80 -2.45 13.75
N ASP A 114 3.08 -2.53 12.45
CA ASP A 114 3.62 -1.39 11.71
C ASP A 114 2.54 -0.30 11.59
N LYS A 115 1.27 -0.70 11.50
CA LYS A 115 0.11 0.20 11.51
C LYS A 115 -1.18 -0.49 11.94
N ILE A 116 -2.01 0.17 12.76
CA ILE A 116 -3.38 -0.27 13.05
C ILE A 116 -4.38 0.54 12.20
N ILE A 117 -5.35 -0.15 11.59
CA ILE A 117 -6.32 0.43 10.65
C ILE A 117 -7.73 0.30 11.23
N LYS A 118 -8.47 1.43 11.27
CA LYS A 118 -9.89 1.50 11.62
C LYS A 118 -10.54 2.64 10.83
N TYR A 119 -11.63 2.37 10.11
CA TYR A 119 -12.46 3.40 9.47
C TYR A 119 -13.89 2.88 9.25
N LYS A 120 -14.84 3.77 8.96
CA LYS A 120 -16.25 3.42 8.72
C LYS A 120 -16.45 3.00 7.28
N TYR A 121 -17.04 1.82 7.05
CA TYR A 121 -17.28 1.25 5.73
C TYR A 121 -18.78 1.03 5.49
N LYS A 122 -19.26 1.49 4.34
CA LYS A 122 -20.60 1.21 3.82
C LYS A 122 -20.47 0.54 2.45
N GLY A 123 -20.83 -0.73 2.36
CA GLY A 123 -20.64 -1.52 1.13
C GLY A 123 -20.92 -3.01 1.33
N LYS A 124 -20.53 -3.82 0.35
CA LYS A 124 -20.66 -5.29 0.42
C LYS A 124 -19.39 -5.91 1.01
N LEU A 125 -19.50 -6.69 2.08
CA LEU A 125 -18.43 -7.59 2.51
C LEU A 125 -18.61 -8.98 1.89
N ILE A 126 -17.49 -9.65 1.62
CA ILE A 126 -17.46 -11.07 1.29
C ILE A 126 -17.42 -11.85 2.59
N TYR A 127 -18.48 -12.60 2.84
CA TYR A 127 -18.60 -13.55 3.94
C TYR A 127 -18.42 -14.97 3.42
N TYR A 128 -17.48 -15.71 4.02
CA TYR A 128 -17.30 -17.14 3.79
C TYR A 128 -17.42 -17.89 5.12
N GLN A 129 -18.16 -18.99 5.12
CA GLN A 129 -18.32 -19.83 6.30
C GLN A 129 -18.31 -21.29 5.91
N SER A 130 -17.25 -22.03 6.24
CA SER A 130 -17.20 -23.49 6.18
C SER A 130 -17.20 -24.10 7.60
N PRO A 131 -17.20 -25.43 7.72
CA PRO A 131 -16.88 -26.09 8.98
C PRO A 131 -15.50 -25.73 9.54
N GLU A 132 -14.50 -25.56 8.68
CA GLU A 132 -13.08 -25.41 9.02
C GLU A 132 -12.67 -23.93 9.21
N ASN A 133 -13.11 -23.04 8.30
CA ASN A 133 -12.71 -21.63 8.26
C ASN A 133 -13.95 -20.72 8.26
N GLU A 134 -13.78 -19.46 8.68
CA GLU A 134 -14.80 -18.42 8.50
C GLU A 134 -14.13 -17.05 8.44
N PHE A 135 -14.54 -16.19 7.51
CA PHE A 135 -14.02 -14.83 7.37
C PHE A 135 -15.08 -13.87 6.84
N CYS A 136 -14.89 -12.57 7.10
CA CYS A 136 -15.76 -11.50 6.62
C CYS A 136 -14.91 -10.27 6.33
N VAL A 137 -14.70 -9.98 5.06
CA VAL A 137 -13.67 -9.03 4.58
C VAL A 137 -14.20 -8.16 3.45
N THR A 138 -13.56 -7.01 3.20
CA THR A 138 -13.84 -6.23 1.98
C THR A 138 -13.46 -7.03 0.72
N PRO A 139 -14.10 -6.77 -0.45
CA PRO A 139 -13.86 -7.56 -1.67
C PRO A 139 -12.40 -7.60 -2.13
N ASP A 140 -11.66 -6.53 -1.85
CA ASP A 140 -10.26 -6.32 -2.27
C ASP A 140 -9.24 -6.88 -1.26
N HIS A 141 -9.72 -7.42 -0.13
CA HIS A 141 -8.88 -7.96 0.93
C HIS A 141 -8.06 -9.15 0.44
N GLN A 142 -6.75 -9.15 0.72
CA GLN A 142 -5.86 -10.20 0.26
C GLN A 142 -5.94 -11.45 1.11
N MET A 143 -6.28 -12.54 0.46
CA MET A 143 -6.38 -13.86 1.05
C MET A 143 -5.08 -14.61 0.75
N PHE A 144 -4.39 -15.09 1.79
CA PHE A 144 -3.20 -15.92 1.62
C PHE A 144 -3.64 -17.36 1.29
N VAL A 145 -3.59 -17.72 0.01
CA VAL A 145 -4.17 -18.96 -0.52
C VAL A 145 -3.21 -19.73 -1.42
N LYS A 146 -3.34 -21.04 -1.42
CA LYS A 146 -2.58 -21.97 -2.27
C LYS A 146 -3.44 -22.50 -3.41
N ASP A 147 -2.89 -22.57 -4.61
CA ASP A 147 -3.53 -23.25 -5.74
C ASP A 147 -3.31 -24.77 -5.68
N TYR A 148 -4.30 -25.55 -6.14
CA TYR A 148 -4.23 -27.02 -6.14
C TYR A 148 -2.97 -27.60 -6.82
N LYS A 149 -2.42 -26.93 -7.84
CA LYS A 149 -1.16 -27.30 -8.53
C LYS A 149 0.00 -26.33 -8.27
N GLY A 150 -0.14 -25.38 -7.33
CA GLY A 150 0.76 -24.24 -7.19
C GLY A 150 1.21 -23.95 -5.76
N GLY A 151 2.01 -22.89 -5.63
CA GLY A 151 2.44 -22.35 -4.35
C GLY A 151 1.37 -21.50 -3.65
N TYR A 152 1.76 -20.90 -2.52
CA TYR A 152 0.98 -19.87 -1.86
C TYR A 152 1.13 -18.52 -2.56
N SER A 153 0.05 -17.75 -2.59
CA SER A 153 -0.02 -16.40 -3.18
C SER A 153 -1.05 -15.55 -2.44
N PHE A 154 -0.95 -14.23 -2.59
CA PHE A 154 -2.00 -13.30 -2.18
C PHE A 154 -3.00 -13.13 -3.32
N VAL A 155 -4.29 -13.28 -3.02
CA VAL A 155 -5.37 -13.12 -3.99
C VAL A 155 -6.53 -12.38 -3.34
N ALA A 156 -7.05 -11.32 -3.99
CA ALA A 156 -8.22 -10.59 -3.52
C ALA A 156 -9.42 -11.50 -3.24
N ALA A 157 -10.17 -11.23 -2.18
CA ALA A 157 -11.32 -12.03 -1.73
C ALA A 157 -12.38 -12.23 -2.82
N GLU A 158 -12.63 -11.21 -3.65
CA GLU A 158 -13.54 -11.29 -4.80
C GLU A 158 -13.06 -12.30 -5.85
N LYS A 159 -11.75 -12.35 -6.13
CA LYS A 159 -11.15 -13.28 -7.11
C LYS A 159 -11.17 -14.74 -6.64
N ILE A 160 -11.41 -15.00 -5.35
CA ILE A 160 -11.62 -16.37 -4.81
C ILE A 160 -13.09 -16.71 -4.51
N PHE A 161 -14.04 -15.79 -4.73
CA PHE A 161 -15.45 -15.99 -4.40
C PHE A 161 -16.04 -17.20 -5.13
N GLY A 162 -16.42 -18.24 -4.38
CA GLY A 162 -16.92 -19.50 -4.94
C GLY A 162 -15.86 -20.38 -5.63
N ASN A 163 -14.58 -20.01 -5.57
CA ASN A 163 -13.49 -20.75 -6.21
C ASN A 163 -13.07 -21.95 -5.35
N THR A 164 -13.39 -23.16 -5.81
CA THR A 164 -13.09 -24.40 -5.08
C THR A 164 -11.70 -24.99 -5.37
N ARG A 165 -10.81 -24.30 -6.11
CA ARG A 165 -9.44 -24.78 -6.40
C ARG A 165 -8.37 -24.21 -5.46
N LYS A 166 -8.76 -23.29 -4.57
CA LYS A 166 -7.90 -22.65 -3.58
C LYS A 166 -7.95 -23.36 -2.24
N HIS A 167 -6.83 -23.36 -1.51
CA HIS A 167 -6.68 -23.89 -0.16
C HIS A 167 -6.23 -22.77 0.79
N ILE A 168 -6.69 -22.82 2.05
CA ILE A 168 -6.28 -21.90 3.13
C ILE A 168 -5.36 -22.67 4.09
N LYS A 169 -4.26 -22.06 4.53
CA LYS A 169 -3.38 -22.64 5.56
C LYS A 169 -3.94 -22.43 6.96
N LEU A 170 -3.83 -23.43 7.83
CA LEU A 170 -4.24 -23.35 9.23
C LEU A 170 -3.10 -23.59 10.25
N ASP A 171 -2.03 -24.26 9.85
CA ASP A 171 -0.90 -24.67 10.68
C ASP A 171 0.32 -23.75 10.49
N CYS A 172 1.38 -23.99 11.27
CA CYS A 172 2.68 -23.36 11.10
C CYS A 172 3.80 -24.29 11.60
N PHE A 173 5.05 -23.92 11.33
CA PHE A 173 6.18 -24.43 12.08
C PHE A 173 6.49 -23.52 13.27
N TRP A 174 6.73 -24.13 14.43
CA TRP A 174 7.07 -23.42 15.65
C TRP A 174 8.40 -23.93 16.21
N GLN A 175 9.35 -23.00 16.39
CA GLN A 175 10.61 -23.24 17.07
C GLN A 175 10.62 -22.41 18.35
N GLY A 176 10.07 -23.00 19.41
CA GLY A 176 10.12 -22.46 20.77
C GLY A 176 11.41 -22.82 21.50
N LYS A 177 11.51 -22.42 22.78
CA LYS A 177 12.67 -22.72 23.64
C LYS A 177 12.60 -24.14 24.17
N SER A 178 13.67 -24.91 23.98
CA SER A 178 13.86 -26.18 24.67
C SER A 178 14.36 -25.95 26.10
N SER A 179 13.90 -26.76 27.03
CA SER A 179 14.54 -27.01 28.33
C SER A 179 14.48 -28.51 28.60
N GLU A 180 15.38 -29.03 29.42
CA GLU A 180 15.28 -30.42 29.90
C GLU A 180 14.59 -30.48 31.26
N GLU A 181 14.92 -29.53 32.15
CA GLU A 181 14.33 -29.39 33.48
C GLU A 181 13.74 -28.00 33.71
N ILE A 182 13.03 -27.86 34.82
CA ILE A 182 12.55 -26.60 35.38
C ILE A 182 12.53 -26.68 36.91
N GLU A 183 12.70 -25.53 37.55
CA GLU A 183 12.67 -25.39 38.99
C GLU A 183 11.26 -25.06 39.49
N VAL A 184 10.75 -25.91 40.38
CA VAL A 184 9.61 -25.59 41.25
C VAL A 184 10.20 -24.88 42.47
N PRO A 185 9.90 -23.60 42.73
CA PRO A 185 10.55 -22.82 43.77
C PRO A 185 10.04 -23.17 45.18
N ASP A 186 10.80 -22.77 46.19
CA ASP A 186 10.39 -22.77 47.59
C ASP A 186 9.03 -22.10 47.79
N CYS A 187 8.18 -22.70 48.62
CA CYS A 187 6.85 -22.22 48.93
C CYS A 187 6.65 -22.06 50.44
N GLN A 188 6.56 -20.81 50.90
CA GLN A 188 6.10 -20.51 52.25
C GLN A 188 4.56 -20.40 52.27
N ILE A 189 3.92 -21.25 53.07
CA ILE A 189 2.50 -21.17 53.38
C ILE A 189 2.33 -20.66 54.81
N LYS A 190 1.53 -19.59 54.97
CA LYS A 190 1.18 -19.02 56.27
C LYS A 190 -0.28 -19.27 56.63
N TRP A 191 -0.58 -19.41 57.92
CA TRP A 191 -1.96 -19.52 58.42
C TRP A 191 -2.07 -19.03 59.86
N LYS A 192 -3.30 -18.71 60.31
CA LYS A 192 -3.59 -18.41 61.72
C LYS A 192 -4.09 -19.67 62.43
N SER A 193 -3.67 -19.89 63.66
CA SER A 193 -3.88 -21.14 64.41
C SER A 193 -4.29 -20.88 65.87
N GLY A 194 -5.32 -21.58 66.34
CA GLY A 194 -5.80 -21.51 67.73
C GLY A 194 -6.66 -20.27 68.04
N ARG A 195 -7.22 -20.21 69.26
CA ARG A 195 -8.11 -19.11 69.72
C ARG A 195 -7.44 -17.73 69.69
N GLN A 196 -6.11 -17.67 69.77
CA GLN A 196 -5.32 -16.43 69.82
C GLN A 196 -4.86 -15.91 68.43
N ASN A 197 -5.30 -16.52 67.32
CA ASN A 197 -5.01 -16.05 65.95
C ASN A 197 -3.49 -15.96 65.58
N LEU A 198 -2.63 -16.72 66.26
CA LEU A 198 -1.18 -16.73 66.06
C LEU A 198 -0.80 -17.16 64.63
N GLU A 199 0.06 -16.37 63.98
CA GLU A 199 0.56 -16.63 62.63
C GLU A 199 1.64 -17.73 62.65
N ARG A 200 1.36 -18.85 61.97
CA ARG A 200 2.31 -19.94 61.75
C ARG A 200 2.73 -19.96 60.28
N LYS A 201 3.96 -20.42 60.02
CA LYS A 201 4.52 -20.64 58.68
C LYS A 201 5.01 -22.08 58.54
N HIS A 202 4.87 -22.63 57.34
CA HIS A 202 5.54 -23.85 56.89
C HIS A 202 6.20 -23.56 55.55
N ILE A 203 7.38 -24.11 55.32
CA ILE A 203 8.17 -23.92 54.11
C ILE A 203 8.27 -25.28 53.44
N TYR A 204 7.74 -25.38 52.22
CA TYR A 204 8.00 -26.50 51.33
C TYR A 204 9.22 -26.15 50.48
N SER A 205 10.28 -26.96 50.56
CA SER A 205 11.43 -26.82 49.68
C SER A 205 11.03 -27.05 48.22
N GLY A 206 11.61 -26.23 47.35
CA GLY A 206 11.59 -26.39 45.91
C GLY A 206 12.41 -27.59 45.45
N PHE A 207 12.28 -27.92 44.17
CA PHE A 207 12.95 -29.06 43.53
C PHE A 207 13.00 -28.86 42.02
N ARG A 208 13.93 -29.54 41.34
CA ARG A 208 13.95 -29.63 39.88
C ARG A 208 13.18 -30.84 39.39
N ILE A 209 12.57 -30.68 38.21
CA ILE A 209 11.76 -31.70 37.55
C ILE A 209 11.95 -31.60 36.04
N GLY A 210 12.02 -32.75 35.37
CA GLY A 210 12.01 -32.82 33.91
C GLY A 210 10.78 -32.09 33.33
N ILE A 211 10.98 -31.22 32.34
CA ILE A 211 9.89 -30.38 31.81
C ILE A 211 8.75 -31.24 31.22
N SER A 212 9.09 -32.38 30.62
CA SER A 212 8.14 -33.37 30.11
C SER A 212 7.25 -33.94 31.22
N HIS A 213 7.83 -34.29 32.36
CA HIS A 213 7.10 -34.78 33.54
C HIS A 213 6.20 -33.68 34.13
N LEU A 214 6.71 -32.45 34.26
CA LEU A 214 5.89 -31.32 34.72
C LEU A 214 4.70 -31.08 33.79
N LEU A 215 4.91 -31.08 32.47
CA LEU A 215 3.84 -30.83 31.50
C LEU A 215 2.79 -31.93 31.49
N ALA A 216 3.18 -33.18 31.74
CA ALA A 216 2.24 -34.28 31.94
C ALA A 216 1.38 -34.06 33.21
N ILE A 217 2.01 -33.73 34.33
CA ILE A 217 1.33 -33.42 35.60
C ILE A 217 0.43 -32.20 35.45
N ALA A 218 0.87 -31.17 34.74
CA ALA A 218 0.12 -29.95 34.49
C ALA A 218 -1.09 -30.20 33.58
N GLY A 219 -0.94 -30.92 32.47
CA GLY A 219 -2.05 -31.29 31.58
C GLY A 219 -3.12 -32.10 32.30
N PHE A 220 -2.70 -33.04 33.14
CA PHE A 220 -3.62 -33.80 33.99
C PHE A 220 -4.18 -32.99 35.16
N TYR A 221 -3.45 -31.99 35.66
CA TYR A 221 -3.95 -31.08 36.70
C TYR A 221 -4.98 -30.09 36.16
N ILE A 222 -4.83 -29.64 34.92
CA ILE A 222 -5.77 -28.75 34.25
C ILE A 222 -7.14 -29.44 34.08
N SER A 223 -7.12 -30.71 33.70
CA SER A 223 -8.31 -31.54 33.45
C SER A 223 -8.88 -32.17 34.73
N GLU A 224 -8.23 -33.20 35.26
CA GLU A 224 -8.72 -34.00 36.40
C GLU A 224 -8.31 -33.44 37.79
N GLY A 225 -7.48 -32.40 37.82
CA GLY A 225 -6.81 -31.93 39.02
C GLY A 225 -7.61 -30.97 39.91
N ALA A 226 -7.84 -31.38 41.15
CA ALA A 226 -8.33 -30.55 42.24
C ALA A 226 -7.26 -30.36 43.33
N VAL A 227 -7.24 -29.20 43.99
CA VAL A 227 -6.32 -28.97 45.11
C VAL A 227 -6.80 -29.68 46.39
N ILE A 228 -5.85 -29.98 47.27
CA ILE A 228 -6.10 -30.46 48.63
C ILE A 228 -5.86 -29.31 49.60
N ARG A 229 -6.90 -28.92 50.34
CA ARG A 229 -6.77 -27.99 51.47
C ARG A 229 -7.05 -28.66 52.81
N ARG A 230 -6.15 -28.46 53.78
CA ARG A 230 -6.38 -28.73 55.22
C ARG A 230 -6.28 -27.41 55.97
N TRP A 231 -7.22 -27.11 56.85
CA TRP A 231 -7.25 -25.85 57.62
C TRP A 231 -7.10 -24.59 56.74
N ARG A 232 -7.73 -24.59 55.56
CA ARG A 232 -7.62 -23.57 54.48
C ARG A 232 -6.24 -23.40 53.80
N GLN A 233 -5.21 -24.13 54.21
CA GLN A 233 -3.87 -24.13 53.59
C GLN A 233 -3.87 -24.91 52.27
N LEU A 234 -2.93 -24.66 51.36
CA LEU A 234 -2.75 -25.43 50.11
C LEU A 234 -1.70 -26.55 50.33
N ASN A 235 -2.13 -27.75 50.71
CA ASN A 235 -1.21 -28.82 51.14
C ASN A 235 -0.81 -29.80 50.04
N GLY A 236 -1.42 -29.71 48.85
CA GLY A 236 -1.21 -30.68 47.79
C GLY A 236 -2.25 -30.61 46.67
N ILE A 237 -2.21 -31.59 45.79
CA ILE A 237 -3.14 -31.80 44.68
C ILE A 237 -3.66 -33.24 44.67
N ARG A 238 -4.83 -33.44 44.09
CA ARG A 238 -5.43 -34.75 43.86
C ARG A 238 -6.00 -34.85 42.45
N PHE A 239 -6.02 -36.07 41.95
CA PHE A 239 -6.58 -36.46 40.67
C PHE A 239 -7.51 -37.64 40.91
N TYR A 240 -8.60 -37.72 40.17
CA TYR A 240 -9.40 -38.94 40.06
C TYR A 240 -9.25 -39.48 38.64
N GLN A 241 -9.06 -40.79 38.49
CA GLN A 241 -9.07 -41.41 37.16
C GLN A 241 -9.55 -42.87 37.27
N ASN A 242 -10.32 -43.30 36.27
CA ASN A 242 -10.77 -44.68 36.13
C ASN A 242 -9.60 -45.64 35.85
N TYR A 243 -9.76 -46.91 36.19
CA TYR A 243 -8.76 -47.93 35.85
C TYR A 243 -8.56 -48.03 34.33
N GLY A 244 -7.30 -48.02 33.90
CA GLY A 244 -6.93 -48.08 32.48
C GLY A 244 -5.52 -47.56 32.21
N VAL A 245 -5.13 -47.58 30.94
CA VAL A 245 -3.76 -47.25 30.49
C VAL A 245 -3.30 -45.85 30.91
N VAL A 246 -4.19 -44.85 30.90
CA VAL A 246 -3.86 -43.47 31.30
C VAL A 246 -3.42 -43.39 32.77
N LEU A 247 -4.11 -44.09 33.67
CA LEU A 247 -3.79 -44.12 35.10
C LEU A 247 -2.41 -44.73 35.36
N GLU A 248 -2.08 -45.84 34.70
CA GLU A 248 -0.81 -46.54 34.88
C GLU A 248 0.37 -45.77 34.26
N ILE A 249 0.19 -45.14 33.09
CA ILE A 249 1.20 -44.23 32.53
C ILE A 249 1.41 -43.03 33.48
N PHE A 250 0.34 -42.46 34.06
CA PHE A 250 0.47 -41.32 34.98
C PHE A 250 1.25 -41.69 36.24
N LYS A 251 0.96 -42.85 36.86
CA LYS A 251 1.72 -43.40 38.00
C LYS A 251 3.20 -43.62 37.66
N LYS A 252 3.51 -44.10 36.44
CA LYS A 252 4.88 -44.26 35.96
C LYS A 252 5.61 -42.91 35.85
N ILE A 253 4.96 -41.89 35.26
CA ILE A 253 5.49 -40.52 35.18
C ILE A 253 5.78 -39.94 36.57
N LEU A 254 4.88 -40.12 37.54
CA LEU A 254 5.11 -39.66 38.92
C LEU A 254 6.33 -40.35 39.56
N LYS A 255 6.52 -41.65 39.31
CA LYS A 255 7.69 -42.41 39.80
C LYS A 255 8.99 -41.93 39.15
N GLU A 256 9.01 -41.73 37.84
CA GLU A 256 10.17 -41.21 37.10
C GLU A 256 10.53 -39.78 37.50
N ALA A 257 9.53 -38.95 37.80
CA ALA A 257 9.70 -37.59 38.31
C ALA A 257 10.12 -37.53 39.81
N ASN A 258 10.31 -38.68 40.46
CA ASN A 258 10.57 -38.80 41.91
C ASN A 258 9.51 -38.11 42.79
N ILE A 259 8.24 -38.08 42.36
CA ILE A 259 7.15 -37.45 43.10
C ILE A 259 6.42 -38.47 43.96
N SER A 260 6.49 -38.28 45.28
CA SER A 260 5.76 -39.09 46.24
C SER A 260 4.24 -38.84 46.18
N TYR A 261 3.47 -39.92 46.04
CA TYR A 261 2.01 -39.89 46.01
C TYR A 261 1.39 -41.00 46.87
N ARG A 262 0.10 -40.85 47.21
CA ARG A 262 -0.73 -41.90 47.83
C ARG A 262 -1.94 -42.17 46.96
N THR A 263 -2.34 -43.42 46.80
CA THR A 263 -3.58 -43.82 46.12
C THR A 263 -4.69 -44.12 47.15
N THR A 264 -5.93 -44.06 46.69
CA THR A 264 -7.10 -44.58 47.43
C THR A 264 -8.13 -45.04 46.39
N ARG A 265 -8.59 -46.30 46.47
CA ARG A 265 -9.63 -46.83 45.57
C ARG A 265 -10.92 -46.02 45.71
N LYS A 266 -11.56 -45.69 44.58
CA LYS A 266 -12.83 -44.96 44.51
C LYS A 266 -13.67 -45.44 43.32
N GLY A 267 -14.63 -46.32 43.59
CA GLY A 267 -15.53 -46.85 42.55
C GLY A 267 -14.75 -47.57 41.44
N LYS A 268 -14.91 -47.12 40.20
CA LYS A 268 -14.24 -47.68 39.00
C LYS A 268 -12.81 -47.14 38.76
N GLY A 269 -12.22 -46.48 39.76
CA GLY A 269 -10.93 -45.81 39.63
C GLY A 269 -10.21 -45.57 40.94
N GLU A 270 -9.18 -44.71 40.90
CA GLU A 270 -8.37 -44.34 42.05
C GLU A 270 -8.26 -42.82 42.20
N GLU A 271 -8.26 -42.34 43.44
CA GLU A 271 -7.86 -40.97 43.77
C GLU A 271 -6.35 -40.97 44.11
N ILE A 272 -5.55 -40.34 43.25
CA ILE A 272 -4.12 -40.07 43.51
C ILE A 272 -4.03 -38.76 44.29
N ARG A 273 -3.25 -38.74 45.37
CA ARG A 273 -3.00 -37.55 46.21
C ARG A 273 -1.50 -37.30 46.33
N ILE A 274 -1.07 -36.09 45.95
CA ILE A 274 0.32 -35.63 46.04
C ILE A 274 0.37 -34.52 47.09
N TYR A 275 1.02 -34.80 48.22
CA TYR A 275 1.12 -33.89 49.36
C TYR A 275 2.40 -33.03 49.30
N ASN A 276 2.58 -32.33 48.18
CA ASN A 276 3.68 -31.38 47.97
C ASN A 276 3.09 -29.98 47.78
N GLY A 277 3.28 -29.09 48.76
CA GLY A 277 2.73 -27.74 48.73
C GLY A 277 3.44 -26.80 47.75
N ALA A 278 4.74 -27.00 47.49
CA ALA A 278 5.48 -26.24 46.48
C ALA A 278 4.95 -26.53 45.08
N LEU A 279 4.81 -27.82 44.71
CA LEU A 279 4.20 -28.23 43.44
C LEU A 279 2.74 -27.76 43.32
N ALA A 280 1.95 -27.90 44.39
CA ALA A 280 0.56 -27.45 44.40
C ALA A 280 0.44 -25.93 44.19
N LYS A 281 1.26 -25.14 44.88
CA LYS A 281 1.31 -23.69 44.69
C LYS A 281 1.76 -23.34 43.28
N PHE A 282 2.85 -23.94 42.79
CA PHE A 282 3.34 -23.70 41.43
C PHE A 282 2.26 -23.97 40.38
N LEU A 283 1.51 -25.07 40.50
CA LEU A 283 0.43 -25.40 39.57
C LEU A 283 -0.76 -24.42 39.67
N VAL A 284 -1.15 -24.00 40.87
CA VAL A 284 -2.21 -23.00 41.06
C VAL A 284 -1.80 -21.63 40.51
N ASP A 285 -0.58 -21.18 40.81
CA ASP A 285 -0.07 -19.86 40.39
C ASP A 285 0.11 -19.78 38.86
N ASN A 286 0.51 -20.88 38.20
CA ASN A 286 0.81 -20.90 36.77
C ASN A 286 -0.35 -21.34 35.87
N PHE A 287 -1.26 -22.19 36.36
CA PHE A 287 -2.33 -22.79 35.55
C PHE A 287 -3.73 -22.56 36.12
N GLY A 288 -3.85 -21.85 37.25
CA GLY A 288 -5.12 -21.52 37.89
C GLY A 288 -5.75 -22.66 38.70
N GLU A 289 -6.87 -22.35 39.35
CA GLU A 289 -7.65 -23.25 40.19
C GLU A 289 -9.15 -23.13 39.90
N GLY A 290 -9.86 -24.26 39.99
CA GLY A 290 -11.30 -24.34 39.69
C GLY A 290 -11.57 -24.37 38.19
N THR A 291 -12.73 -24.92 37.81
CA THR A 291 -13.02 -25.29 36.41
C THR A 291 -13.13 -24.12 35.43
N PHE A 292 -13.30 -22.89 35.92
CA PHE A 292 -13.42 -21.68 35.08
C PHE A 292 -12.11 -20.90 34.92
N ASN A 293 -11.14 -21.04 35.84
CA ASN A 293 -9.92 -20.22 35.85
C ASN A 293 -8.66 -20.97 35.36
N LYS A 294 -8.81 -22.24 34.94
CA LYS A 294 -7.70 -23.00 34.35
C LYS A 294 -7.21 -22.30 33.09
N HIS A 295 -5.89 -22.26 32.87
CA HIS A 295 -5.26 -21.67 31.69
C HIS A 295 -3.86 -22.25 31.47
N VAL A 296 -3.20 -21.90 30.37
CA VAL A 296 -1.79 -22.25 30.12
C VAL A 296 -0.93 -20.98 30.13
N PRO A 297 0.12 -20.92 30.96
CA PRO A 297 0.93 -19.70 31.12
C PRO A 297 1.73 -19.40 29.85
N LYS A 298 1.97 -18.11 29.59
CA LYS A 298 2.67 -17.63 28.38
C LYS A 298 4.06 -18.26 28.20
N TRP A 299 4.77 -18.56 29.28
CA TRP A 299 6.10 -19.17 29.19
C TRP A 299 6.04 -20.60 28.65
N ILE A 300 5.02 -21.39 29.02
CA ILE A 300 4.77 -22.71 28.43
C ILE A 300 4.40 -22.58 26.96
N LYS A 301 3.53 -21.63 26.60
CA LYS A 301 3.19 -21.38 25.18
C LYS A 301 4.39 -20.89 24.33
N LYS A 302 5.57 -20.69 24.94
CA LYS A 302 6.84 -20.35 24.25
C LYS A 302 7.87 -21.50 24.19
N ILE A 303 7.59 -22.67 24.78
CA ILE A 303 8.50 -23.83 24.69
C ILE A 303 8.40 -24.52 23.34
N ASP A 304 9.32 -25.46 23.07
CA ASP A 304 9.39 -26.21 21.83
C ASP A 304 8.14 -27.07 21.52
N ASN A 305 8.01 -27.45 20.25
CA ASN A 305 6.89 -28.24 19.72
C ASN A 305 6.72 -29.61 20.42
N LYS A 306 7.82 -30.32 20.72
CA LYS A 306 7.79 -31.65 21.36
C LYS A 306 7.19 -31.56 22.76
N ASN A 307 7.62 -30.58 23.55
CA ASN A 307 7.10 -30.36 24.90
C ASN A 307 5.65 -29.84 24.89
N LEU A 308 5.29 -28.90 23.99
CA LEU A 308 3.88 -28.50 23.81
C LEU A 308 2.97 -29.68 23.45
N ARG A 309 3.48 -30.63 22.65
CA ARG A 309 2.75 -31.85 22.28
C ARG A 309 2.48 -32.75 23.48
N ILE A 310 3.42 -32.86 24.42
CA ILE A 310 3.20 -33.62 25.68
C ILE A 310 2.05 -33.01 26.47
N LEU A 311 2.03 -31.69 26.67
CA LEU A 311 0.94 -31.01 27.38
C LEU A 311 -0.41 -31.25 26.70
N TYR A 312 -0.47 -31.12 25.37
CA TYR A 312 -1.68 -31.37 24.58
C TYR A 312 -2.19 -32.81 24.71
N GLU A 313 -1.32 -33.82 24.61
CA GLU A 313 -1.74 -35.22 24.75
C GLU A 313 -2.27 -35.52 26.16
N TRP A 314 -1.74 -34.87 27.21
CA TRP A 314 -2.23 -35.00 28.59
C TRP A 314 -3.55 -34.28 28.85
N LEU A 315 -3.76 -33.10 28.26
CA LEU A 315 -5.08 -32.46 28.24
C LEU A 315 -6.11 -33.36 27.54
N MET A 316 -5.73 -33.98 26.41
CA MET A 316 -6.58 -34.90 25.67
C MET A 316 -6.81 -36.26 26.37
N ASN A 317 -6.01 -36.61 27.39
CA ASN A 317 -6.18 -37.82 28.20
C ASN A 317 -7.07 -37.63 29.45
N GLY A 318 -7.38 -36.37 29.79
CA GLY A 318 -8.44 -36.00 30.74
C GLY A 318 -9.74 -35.68 29.99
N ASP A 319 -10.09 -34.39 29.84
CA ASP A 319 -11.35 -33.95 29.20
C ASP A 319 -11.41 -34.08 27.66
N GLY A 320 -10.50 -34.87 27.07
CA GLY A 320 -10.41 -35.08 25.63
C GLY A 320 -11.20 -36.28 25.14
N HIS A 321 -11.87 -36.11 24.01
CA HIS A 321 -12.48 -37.20 23.25
C HIS A 321 -11.65 -37.45 21.99
N ARG A 322 -11.23 -38.70 21.78
CA ARG A 322 -10.63 -39.18 20.53
C ARG A 322 -11.59 -40.16 19.84
N GLY A 323 -12.07 -39.81 18.66
CA GLY A 323 -13.13 -40.53 17.96
C GLY A 323 -12.80 -40.80 16.49
N ARG A 324 -13.45 -41.82 15.90
CA ARG A 324 -13.22 -42.25 14.50
C ARG A 324 -13.35 -41.09 13.49
N HIS A 325 -14.28 -40.16 13.74
CA HIS A 325 -14.60 -39.07 12.82
C HIS A 325 -14.27 -37.67 13.34
N HIS A 326 -14.14 -37.50 14.66
CA HIS A 326 -13.90 -36.20 15.29
C HIS A 326 -13.17 -36.37 16.61
N ASP A 327 -12.17 -35.51 16.84
CA ASP A 327 -11.55 -35.35 18.16
C ASP A 327 -11.90 -33.97 18.69
N PHE A 328 -12.09 -33.86 20.00
CA PHE A 328 -12.34 -32.57 20.65
C PHE A 328 -11.82 -32.57 22.09
N TYR A 329 -11.48 -31.37 22.58
CA TYR A 329 -11.23 -31.10 23.98
C TYR A 329 -12.36 -30.21 24.52
N SER A 330 -12.81 -30.45 25.75
CA SER A 330 -13.89 -29.66 26.38
C SER A 330 -13.42 -29.00 27.66
N SER A 331 -13.86 -27.76 27.92
CA SER A 331 -13.56 -27.06 29.17
C SER A 331 -14.59 -25.98 29.48
N LYS A 332 -14.77 -25.70 30.77
CA LYS A 332 -15.53 -24.54 31.26
C LYS A 332 -14.71 -23.25 31.27
N SER A 333 -13.39 -23.32 31.15
CA SER A 333 -12.53 -22.14 30.95
C SER A 333 -12.46 -21.80 29.47
N LEU A 334 -13.00 -20.64 29.10
CA LEU A 334 -12.90 -20.13 27.73
C LEU A 334 -11.45 -19.71 27.39
N GLN A 335 -10.70 -19.20 28.38
CA GLN A 335 -9.27 -18.89 28.22
C GLN A 335 -8.48 -20.15 27.89
N LEU A 336 -8.77 -21.29 28.53
CA LEU A 336 -8.09 -22.54 28.24
C LEU A 336 -8.38 -23.03 26.81
N LEU A 337 -9.60 -22.87 26.31
CA LEU A 337 -9.93 -23.24 24.93
C LEU A 337 -9.15 -22.39 23.91
N ASP A 338 -8.94 -21.12 24.21
CA ASP A 338 -8.12 -20.20 23.42
C ASP A 338 -6.62 -20.56 23.51
N ASP A 339 -6.12 -20.89 24.69
CA ASP A 339 -4.76 -21.39 24.91
C ASP A 339 -4.52 -22.72 24.15
N VAL A 340 -5.48 -23.65 24.18
CA VAL A 340 -5.40 -24.91 23.42
C VAL A 340 -5.46 -24.65 21.92
N GLN A 341 -6.20 -23.65 21.43
CA GLN A 341 -6.17 -23.25 20.02
C GLN A 341 -4.78 -22.73 19.58
N GLU A 342 -4.11 -21.97 20.44
CA GLU A 342 -2.73 -21.50 20.20
C GLU A 342 -1.71 -22.65 20.27
N ILE A 343 -1.88 -23.59 21.21
CA ILE A 343 -1.04 -24.79 21.31
C ILE A 343 -1.20 -25.65 20.05
N LEU A 344 -2.43 -25.90 19.59
CA LEU A 344 -2.71 -26.64 18.35
C LEU A 344 -1.92 -26.06 17.17
N LEU A 345 -2.01 -24.74 16.94
CA LEU A 345 -1.24 -24.05 15.89
C LEU A 345 0.26 -24.35 16.00
N LYS A 346 0.82 -24.23 17.21
CA LYS A 346 2.26 -24.43 17.48
C LYS A 346 2.71 -25.89 17.38
N ILE A 347 1.81 -26.86 17.55
CA ILE A 347 2.10 -28.28 17.32
C ILE A 347 1.82 -28.75 15.88
N GLY A 348 1.57 -27.82 14.95
CA GLY A 348 1.31 -28.12 13.53
C GLY A 348 -0.12 -28.61 13.24
N LEU A 349 -1.03 -28.43 14.20
CA LEU A 349 -2.44 -28.80 14.09
C LEU A 349 -3.32 -27.55 14.01
N ALA A 350 -4.63 -27.74 13.81
CA ALA A 350 -5.61 -26.68 13.87
C ALA A 350 -6.85 -27.13 14.63
N GLY A 351 -7.48 -26.20 15.34
CA GLY A 351 -8.73 -26.43 16.04
C GLY A 351 -9.67 -25.23 15.90
N ARG A 352 -10.98 -25.49 15.98
CA ARG A 352 -12.03 -24.46 16.00
C ARG A 352 -12.74 -24.48 17.35
N THR A 353 -12.95 -23.32 17.96
CA THR A 353 -13.70 -23.21 19.22
C THR A 353 -15.20 -23.00 18.94
N LYS A 354 -16.07 -23.63 19.73
CA LYS A 354 -17.52 -23.42 19.71
C LYS A 354 -18.11 -23.74 21.09
N LYS A 355 -18.68 -22.74 21.77
CA LYS A 355 -19.10 -22.84 23.18
C LYS A 355 -17.93 -23.37 24.03
N ASN A 356 -18.13 -24.45 24.77
CA ASN A 356 -17.20 -25.01 25.74
C ASN A 356 -16.30 -26.11 25.15
N ILE A 357 -16.13 -26.15 23.82
CA ILE A 357 -15.45 -27.22 23.09
C ILE A 357 -14.52 -26.62 22.04
N ILE A 358 -13.32 -27.20 21.90
CA ILE A 358 -12.46 -27.05 20.74
C ILE A 358 -12.43 -28.36 19.94
N SER A 359 -12.90 -28.32 18.69
CA SER A 359 -12.83 -29.47 17.79
C SER A 359 -11.52 -29.41 16.99
N ILE A 360 -10.77 -30.50 16.96
CA ILE A 360 -9.54 -30.62 16.16
C ILE A 360 -9.92 -30.87 14.69
N ILE A 361 -9.28 -30.14 13.78
CA ILE A 361 -9.55 -30.20 12.34
C ILE A 361 -8.71 -31.33 11.74
N LYS A 362 -9.32 -32.51 11.54
CA LYS A 362 -8.70 -33.67 10.87
C LYS A 362 -8.58 -33.45 9.36
N ASN A 363 -7.66 -32.58 8.94
CA ASN A 363 -7.23 -32.44 7.55
C ASN A 363 -5.75 -32.87 7.46
N LYS A 364 -5.42 -33.78 6.53
CA LYS A 364 -4.08 -34.41 6.41
C LYS A 364 -2.92 -33.40 6.35
N ASN A 365 -3.16 -32.20 5.80
CA ASN A 365 -2.15 -31.18 5.60
C ASN A 365 -2.45 -29.86 6.34
N CYS A 366 -3.51 -29.78 7.16
CA CYS A 366 -4.04 -28.51 7.68
C CYS A 366 -4.35 -27.45 6.59
N GLU A 367 -4.61 -27.90 5.35
CA GLU A 367 -4.90 -27.08 4.17
C GLU A 367 -6.32 -27.35 3.63
N PRO A 368 -7.40 -26.96 4.35
CA PRO A 368 -8.77 -27.10 3.85
C PRO A 368 -8.96 -26.39 2.50
N ARG A 369 -9.60 -27.10 1.57
CA ARG A 369 -10.03 -26.56 0.30
C ARG A 369 -11.23 -25.63 0.51
N LEU A 370 -11.24 -24.50 -0.18
CA LEU A 370 -12.43 -23.66 -0.28
C LEU A 370 -13.59 -24.44 -0.90
N LYS A 371 -14.78 -24.22 -0.34
CA LYS A 371 -16.00 -24.95 -0.70
C LYS A 371 -16.86 -24.16 -1.68
N ASP A 372 -17.87 -24.84 -2.21
CA ASP A 372 -18.77 -24.37 -3.26
C ASP A 372 -19.61 -23.15 -2.85
N LYS A 373 -20.23 -22.49 -3.84
CA LYS A 373 -20.89 -21.17 -3.71
C LYS A 373 -21.87 -21.06 -2.53
N LYS A 374 -22.50 -22.15 -2.07
CA LYS A 374 -23.42 -22.13 -0.90
C LYS A 374 -22.79 -21.68 0.43
N TYR A 375 -21.47 -21.79 0.56
CA TYR A 375 -20.73 -21.35 1.74
C TYR A 375 -20.29 -19.87 1.67
N TRP A 376 -20.62 -19.17 0.58
CA TRP A 376 -20.26 -17.77 0.31
C TRP A 376 -21.50 -16.89 0.28
N LYS A 377 -21.38 -15.66 0.80
CA LYS A 377 -22.41 -14.61 0.71
C LYS A 377 -21.73 -13.26 0.50
N LYS A 378 -22.35 -12.38 -0.27
CA LYS A 378 -22.06 -10.94 -0.22
C LYS A 378 -23.09 -10.30 0.71
N ILE A 379 -22.65 -9.67 1.79
CA ILE A 379 -23.53 -9.08 2.80
C ILE A 379 -23.40 -7.57 2.81
N ASP A 380 -24.50 -6.86 2.98
CA ASP A 380 -24.46 -5.42 3.24
C ASP A 380 -23.87 -5.14 4.63
N TYR A 381 -22.99 -4.14 4.69
CA TYR A 381 -22.31 -3.72 5.90
C TYR A 381 -22.27 -2.18 5.95
N ASN A 382 -22.49 -1.63 7.14
CA ASN A 382 -22.51 -0.20 7.40
C ASN A 382 -22.03 0.07 8.84
N ASP A 383 -20.74 -0.18 9.08
CA ASP A 383 -20.11 -0.11 10.40
C ASP A 383 -18.59 0.07 10.22
N TYR A 384 -17.84 0.12 11.32
CA TYR A 384 -16.38 0.10 11.26
C TYR A 384 -15.84 -1.23 10.74
N VAL A 385 -14.77 -1.13 9.97
CA VAL A 385 -13.92 -2.25 9.55
C VAL A 385 -12.49 -1.96 10.04
N TYR A 386 -11.75 -3.04 10.32
CA TYR A 386 -10.49 -2.99 11.04
C TYR A 386 -9.44 -3.87 10.36
N CYS A 387 -8.16 -3.50 10.46
CA CYS A 387 -7.04 -4.31 9.98
C CYS A 387 -5.76 -3.92 10.74
N VAL A 388 -4.66 -4.63 10.47
CA VAL A 388 -3.35 -4.31 11.02
C VAL A 388 -2.25 -4.69 10.04
N GLU A 389 -1.24 -3.86 9.87
CA GLU A 389 -0.08 -4.15 9.03
C GLU A 389 1.07 -4.71 9.86
N VAL A 390 1.79 -5.66 9.25
CA VAL A 390 2.99 -6.33 9.75
C VAL A 390 3.90 -6.62 8.56
N SER A 391 5.21 -6.58 8.78
CA SER A 391 6.27 -6.60 7.76
C SER A 391 6.31 -7.79 6.79
N ASN A 392 5.71 -8.94 7.12
CA ASN A 392 5.61 -10.10 6.23
C ASN A 392 4.21 -10.27 5.60
N HIS A 393 3.29 -9.35 5.91
CA HIS A 393 1.91 -9.27 5.42
C HIS A 393 1.05 -10.52 5.62
N ILE A 394 1.35 -11.40 6.57
CA ILE A 394 0.50 -12.56 6.90
C ILE A 394 0.15 -12.54 8.38
N LEU A 395 -1.15 -12.61 8.69
CA LEU A 395 -1.72 -12.56 10.04
C LEU A 395 -2.43 -13.87 10.38
N TYR A 396 -2.34 -14.31 11.63
CA TYR A 396 -3.25 -15.35 12.14
C TYR A 396 -4.51 -14.71 12.72
N VAL A 397 -5.63 -14.92 12.03
CA VAL A 397 -6.94 -14.35 12.39
C VAL A 397 -7.95 -15.46 12.68
N ARG A 398 -9.01 -15.14 13.42
CA ARG A 398 -10.17 -16.02 13.57
C ARG A 398 -11.48 -15.23 13.55
N LYS A 399 -12.54 -15.91 13.11
CA LYS A 399 -13.92 -15.42 13.21
C LYS A 399 -14.80 -16.50 13.82
N ASN A 400 -15.58 -16.14 14.84
CA ASN A 400 -16.47 -17.08 15.54
C ASN A 400 -15.75 -18.39 15.95
N GLY A 401 -14.50 -18.28 16.43
CA GLY A 401 -13.68 -19.41 16.88
C GLY A 401 -12.98 -20.22 15.79
N LYS A 402 -13.17 -19.91 14.49
CA LYS A 402 -12.51 -20.61 13.37
C LYS A 402 -11.31 -19.81 12.86
N PRO A 403 -10.08 -20.36 12.92
CA PRO A 403 -8.89 -19.62 12.56
C PRO A 403 -8.50 -19.75 11.08
N MET A 404 -7.58 -18.91 10.63
CA MET A 404 -6.84 -19.03 9.37
C MET A 404 -5.64 -18.08 9.31
N TRP A 405 -4.67 -18.41 8.45
CA TRP A 405 -3.73 -17.42 7.94
C TRP A 405 -4.38 -16.58 6.84
N CYS A 406 -4.25 -15.25 6.93
CA CYS A 406 -4.82 -14.30 5.98
C CYS A 406 -3.83 -13.16 5.68
N GLY A 407 -3.99 -12.48 4.55
CA GLY A 407 -3.01 -11.51 4.06
C GLY A 407 -3.30 -10.05 4.44
N ASN A 408 -2.26 -9.23 4.34
CA ASN A 408 -2.29 -7.78 4.20
C ASN A 408 -1.72 -7.40 2.82
N CYS A 409 -1.70 -6.12 2.42
CA CYS A 409 -1.24 -5.77 1.06
C CYS A 409 -0.77 -4.32 0.84
N PHE A 410 -0.08 -4.07 -0.29
CA PHE A 410 1.12 -3.22 -0.42
C PHE A 410 1.34 -2.65 -1.86
N ASP A 411 2.19 -1.60 -2.03
CA ASP A 411 2.96 -0.99 -3.20
C ASP A 411 2.48 0.27 -4.09
N ASP A 412 3.29 0.91 -5.01
CA ASP A 412 3.03 2.19 -5.83
C ASP A 412 3.98 2.43 -7.10
N VAL A 413 4.00 3.63 -7.75
CA VAL A 413 4.73 4.09 -8.99
C VAL A 413 5.60 5.38 -8.73
N GLU A 414 6.16 6.16 -9.66
CA GLU A 414 7.44 5.96 -10.38
C GLU A 414 7.58 4.64 -11.10
N PHE A 415 7.62 3.56 -10.34
CA PHE A 415 8.11 2.28 -10.81
C PHE A 415 6.97 1.44 -11.42
N GLY A 416 6.75 1.48 -12.73
CA GLY A 416 5.65 0.80 -13.43
C GLY A 416 5.61 -0.72 -13.25
N GLU A 417 6.74 -1.35 -12.95
CA GLU A 417 6.80 -2.76 -12.53
C GLU A 417 6.09 -3.00 -11.19
N ILE A 418 6.17 -2.02 -10.29
CA ILE A 418 5.65 -1.99 -8.93
C ILE A 418 4.13 -1.66 -9.04
N ALA A 419 3.72 -0.65 -9.82
CA ALA A 419 2.32 -0.46 -10.22
C ALA A 419 1.65 -1.62 -10.98
N ASP A 420 2.37 -2.33 -11.83
CA ASP A 420 1.83 -3.55 -12.43
C ASP A 420 1.71 -4.66 -11.37
N LYS A 421 2.66 -4.78 -10.43
CA LYS A 421 2.56 -5.73 -9.28
C LYS A 421 1.32 -5.40 -8.44
N LEU A 422 0.98 -4.13 -8.25
CA LEU A 422 -0.22 -3.66 -7.54
C LEU A 422 -1.53 -4.01 -8.20
N ARG A 423 -1.69 -3.59 -9.45
CA ARG A 423 -2.95 -3.80 -10.19
C ARG A 423 -3.19 -5.31 -10.31
N ARG A 424 -2.13 -6.12 -10.44
CA ARG A 424 -2.17 -7.60 -10.30
C ARG A 424 -2.62 -8.06 -8.90
N LYS A 425 -2.02 -7.54 -7.82
CA LYS A 425 -2.46 -7.75 -6.42
C LYS A 425 -3.90 -7.29 -6.15
N GLY A 426 -4.49 -6.45 -7.02
CA GLY A 426 -5.87 -5.96 -6.90
C GLY A 426 -5.99 -4.64 -6.13
N LYS A 427 -4.98 -3.80 -6.22
CA LYS A 427 -4.95 -2.45 -5.62
C LYS A 427 -5.49 -1.42 -6.59
N LEU A 428 -6.09 -0.36 -6.04
CA LEU A 428 -6.57 0.81 -6.77
C LEU A 428 -5.40 1.79 -6.92
N VAL A 429 -4.86 1.90 -8.14
CA VAL A 429 -3.62 2.64 -8.41
C VAL A 429 -3.75 3.40 -9.72
N ILE A 430 -3.18 4.61 -9.74
CA ILE A 430 -3.11 5.49 -10.89
C ILE A 430 -1.64 5.80 -11.14
N GLY A 431 -1.18 5.60 -12.36
CA GLY A 431 0.17 5.89 -12.82
C GLY A 431 0.65 4.84 -13.83
N GLY A 432 1.97 4.80 -14.00
CA GLY A 432 2.68 4.01 -14.98
C GLY A 432 2.46 2.49 -14.97
N SER A 433 3.02 1.86 -15.99
CA SER A 433 3.06 0.41 -16.27
C SER A 433 4.39 0.14 -16.98
N ILE A 434 4.93 -1.08 -16.93
CA ILE A 434 6.21 -1.40 -17.59
C ILE A 434 6.22 -0.96 -19.06
N TYR A 435 5.07 -1.11 -19.74
CA TYR A 435 4.87 -0.71 -21.13
C TYR A 435 4.89 0.82 -21.31
N THR A 436 4.09 1.56 -20.52
CA THR A 436 3.94 3.01 -20.69
C THR A 436 5.13 3.81 -20.18
N ASP A 437 5.80 3.34 -19.12
CA ASP A 437 7.07 3.91 -18.66
C ASP A 437 8.12 3.80 -19.77
N ARG A 438 8.12 2.67 -20.49
CA ARG A 438 8.98 2.48 -21.66
C ARG A 438 8.58 3.38 -22.83
N LEU A 439 7.28 3.63 -23.07
CA LEU A 439 6.83 4.58 -24.11
C LEU A 439 7.37 6.00 -23.88
N GLU A 440 7.45 6.47 -22.63
CA GLU A 440 7.93 7.81 -22.29
C GLU A 440 9.47 7.88 -22.21
N MET A 441 10.14 6.89 -21.62
CA MET A 441 11.60 6.92 -21.40
C MET A 441 12.44 6.44 -22.59
N ASP A 442 12.00 5.38 -23.28
CA ASP A 442 12.69 4.79 -24.43
C ASP A 442 12.11 5.39 -25.72
N ARG A 443 12.66 6.53 -26.14
CA ARG A 443 12.22 7.29 -27.32
C ARG A 443 12.19 6.46 -28.61
N GLU A 444 13.11 5.52 -28.77
CA GLU A 444 13.14 4.65 -29.95
C GLU A 444 11.96 3.68 -29.90
N PHE A 445 11.76 3.00 -28.77
CA PHE A 445 10.59 2.14 -28.58
C PHE A 445 9.28 2.92 -28.73
N GLY A 446 9.14 4.10 -28.12
CA GLY A 446 7.94 4.93 -28.22
C GLY A 446 7.55 5.25 -29.67
N GLN A 447 8.53 5.57 -30.52
CA GLN A 447 8.36 5.85 -31.95
C GLN A 447 8.15 4.58 -32.79
N LEU A 448 8.87 3.48 -32.52
CA LEU A 448 8.63 2.20 -33.20
C LEU A 448 7.23 1.64 -32.89
N GLU A 449 6.76 1.82 -31.67
CA GLU A 449 5.45 1.37 -31.22
C GLU A 449 4.33 2.25 -31.81
N MET A 450 4.52 3.57 -31.91
CA MET A 450 3.66 4.46 -32.73
C MET A 450 3.53 3.93 -34.18
N LYS A 451 4.67 3.63 -34.83
CA LYS A 451 4.70 3.11 -36.21
C LYS A 451 3.99 1.75 -36.34
N LYS A 452 4.17 0.85 -35.38
CA LYS A 452 3.48 -0.46 -35.30
C LYS A 452 1.96 -0.32 -35.24
N TYR A 453 1.45 0.68 -34.53
CA TYR A 453 0.01 1.01 -34.50
C TYR A 453 -0.44 1.93 -35.66
N GLY A 454 0.37 2.08 -36.71
CA GLY A 454 -0.02 2.84 -37.91
C GLY A 454 -0.15 4.35 -37.66
N ILE A 455 0.64 4.89 -36.72
CA ILE A 455 0.83 6.33 -36.53
C ILE A 455 2.08 6.75 -37.32
N ASN A 456 1.99 7.83 -38.08
CA ASN A 456 3.12 8.33 -38.88
C ASN A 456 4.23 8.85 -37.96
N ILE A 457 5.47 8.45 -38.20
CA ILE A 457 6.64 8.96 -37.47
C ILE A 457 7.61 9.69 -38.41
N LEU A 458 8.41 10.59 -37.86
CA LEU A 458 9.48 11.26 -38.61
C LEU A 458 10.67 10.32 -38.82
N PRO A 459 11.37 10.40 -39.97
CA PRO A 459 12.68 9.77 -40.14
C PRO A 459 13.64 10.17 -39.02
N GLN A 460 14.27 9.16 -38.42
CA GLN A 460 15.16 9.32 -37.28
C GLN A 460 16.26 8.25 -37.28
N TRP A 461 17.43 8.61 -36.79
CA TRP A 461 18.63 7.80 -36.77
C TRP A 461 19.32 7.96 -35.41
N GLN A 462 19.63 6.85 -34.75
CA GLN A 462 20.34 6.84 -33.47
C GLN A 462 21.84 6.63 -33.72
N PHE A 463 22.67 7.36 -32.98
CA PHE A 463 24.12 7.29 -33.06
C PHE A 463 24.73 7.16 -31.66
N SER A 464 25.68 6.24 -31.52
CA SER A 464 26.63 6.18 -30.40
C SER A 464 28.03 6.67 -30.79
N ASN A 465 28.23 7.05 -32.05
CA ASN A 465 29.48 7.54 -32.60
C ASN A 465 29.24 8.86 -33.35
N TYR A 466 29.92 9.92 -32.92
CA TYR A 466 29.81 11.25 -33.52
C TYR A 466 30.40 11.31 -34.92
N ASP A 467 31.48 10.55 -35.16
CA ASP A 467 32.19 10.57 -36.44
C ASP A 467 31.33 9.88 -37.54
N GLU A 468 30.54 8.85 -37.19
CA GLU A 468 29.50 8.26 -38.06
C GLU A 468 28.33 9.23 -38.33
N ALA A 469 27.88 10.00 -37.33
CA ALA A 469 26.81 10.99 -37.51
C ALA A 469 27.23 12.16 -38.41
N ILE A 470 28.48 12.60 -38.28
CA ILE A 470 29.11 13.61 -39.16
C ILE A 470 29.15 13.10 -40.60
N GLU A 471 29.57 11.85 -40.82
CA GLU A 471 29.56 11.24 -42.15
C GLU A 471 28.14 11.06 -42.71
N PHE A 472 27.17 10.71 -41.85
CA PHE A 472 25.76 10.61 -42.23
C PHE A 472 25.20 11.94 -42.74
N ILE A 473 25.40 13.05 -42.03
CA ILE A 473 24.91 14.38 -42.47
C ILE A 473 25.58 14.78 -43.79
N ARG A 474 26.89 14.59 -43.93
CA ARG A 474 27.63 14.89 -45.19
C ARG A 474 27.10 14.10 -46.38
N LYS A 475 26.62 12.87 -46.17
CA LYS A 475 25.99 12.02 -47.20
C LYS A 475 24.51 12.32 -47.45
N ASN A 476 23.83 12.96 -46.49
CA ASN A 476 22.39 13.22 -46.51
C ASN A 476 22.11 14.67 -46.07
N PRO A 477 22.50 15.69 -46.87
CA PRO A 477 22.33 17.10 -46.52
C PRO A 477 20.83 17.48 -46.50
N GLU A 478 20.32 17.74 -45.30
CA GLU A 478 18.91 17.96 -44.96
C GLU A 478 18.83 18.67 -43.60
N ARG A 479 17.67 19.25 -43.27
CA ARG A 479 17.45 19.87 -41.95
C ARG A 479 17.17 18.84 -40.86
N TYR A 480 17.97 18.86 -39.79
CA TYR A 480 17.86 17.93 -38.67
C TYR A 480 17.53 18.60 -37.34
N VAL A 481 17.13 17.78 -36.37
CA VAL A 481 17.05 18.11 -34.94
C VAL A 481 17.96 17.13 -34.20
N PHE A 482 18.93 17.66 -33.46
CA PHE A 482 19.80 16.87 -32.58
C PHE A 482 19.12 16.69 -31.22
N LYS A 483 18.89 15.44 -30.83
CA LYS A 483 18.24 15.05 -29.57
C LYS A 483 19.19 14.14 -28.76
N PRO A 484 19.64 14.52 -27.55
CA PRO A 484 20.39 13.60 -26.68
C PRO A 484 19.52 12.40 -26.26
N GLY A 485 20.14 11.23 -26.05
CA GLY A 485 19.46 9.94 -25.86
C GLY A 485 18.70 9.76 -24.53
N GLY A 486 17.92 8.68 -24.42
CA GLY A 486 16.91 8.49 -23.36
C GLY A 486 17.41 8.43 -21.91
N ASN A 487 18.66 8.04 -21.67
CA ASN A 487 19.26 8.00 -20.31
C ASN A 487 20.00 9.30 -19.92
N THR A 488 19.91 10.36 -20.73
CA THR A 488 20.61 11.61 -20.43
C THR A 488 19.80 12.41 -19.39
N PRO A 489 20.39 12.83 -18.24
CA PRO A 489 19.65 13.52 -17.18
C PRO A 489 18.89 14.77 -17.65
N SER A 490 17.86 15.19 -16.90
CA SER A 490 17.04 16.37 -17.21
C SER A 490 17.87 17.64 -17.47
N THR A 491 18.99 17.81 -16.77
CA THR A 491 19.99 18.88 -16.97
C THR A 491 20.65 18.89 -18.36
N SER A 492 20.57 17.78 -19.09
CA SER A 492 21.13 17.61 -20.44
C SER A 492 20.09 17.79 -21.55
N LYS A 493 18.81 18.03 -21.24
CA LYS A 493 17.83 18.55 -22.22
C LYS A 493 18.30 19.87 -22.85
N GLY A 494 19.21 20.61 -22.18
CA GLY A 494 19.89 21.79 -22.73
C GLY A 494 20.82 21.55 -23.92
N LEU A 495 21.08 20.29 -24.31
CA LEU A 495 21.77 19.94 -25.56
C LEU A 495 20.80 19.68 -26.73
N LEU A 496 19.48 19.79 -26.54
CA LEU A 496 18.52 19.77 -27.65
C LEU A 496 18.80 20.94 -28.59
N PHE A 497 19.10 20.67 -29.85
CA PHE A 497 19.32 21.68 -30.87
C PHE A 497 18.42 21.43 -32.09
N LEU A 498 17.64 22.45 -32.46
CA LEU A 498 16.83 22.45 -33.66
C LEU A 498 17.66 23.14 -34.73
N GLY A 499 18.01 22.44 -35.81
CA GLY A 499 18.69 23.08 -36.93
C GLY A 499 17.82 24.16 -37.57
N GLU A 500 18.46 25.19 -38.08
CA GLU A 500 17.89 26.27 -38.88
C GLU A 500 18.31 26.16 -40.35
N GLU A 501 19.51 25.62 -40.63
CA GLU A 501 20.01 25.42 -42.00
C GLU A 501 19.34 24.22 -42.68
N GLU A 502 18.82 24.43 -43.90
CA GLU A 502 18.08 23.41 -44.64
C GLU A 502 18.97 22.26 -45.16
N ASP A 503 20.30 22.41 -45.14
CA ASP A 503 21.27 21.37 -45.47
C ASP A 503 21.97 20.74 -44.23
N GLY A 504 21.64 21.22 -43.02
CA GLY A 504 22.16 20.69 -41.76
C GLY A 504 23.61 21.06 -41.43
N LYS A 505 24.21 22.05 -42.12
CA LYS A 505 25.58 22.52 -41.84
C LYS A 505 25.79 23.04 -40.42
N ASP A 506 24.75 23.61 -39.81
CA ASP A 506 24.78 24.10 -38.43
C ASP A 506 24.99 22.96 -37.41
N ILE A 507 24.25 21.85 -37.55
CA ILE A 507 24.44 20.64 -36.75
C ILE A 507 25.78 20.00 -37.09
N LEU A 508 26.19 19.97 -38.36
CA LEU A 508 27.49 19.45 -38.77
C LEU A 508 28.64 20.19 -38.05
N GLU A 509 28.66 21.52 -38.10
CA GLU A 509 29.65 22.37 -37.43
C GLU A 509 29.62 22.17 -35.91
N LEU A 510 28.42 22.11 -35.29
CA LEU A 510 28.27 21.83 -33.86
C LEU A 510 28.88 20.48 -33.48
N LEU A 511 28.57 19.40 -34.23
CA LEU A 511 29.11 18.06 -33.97
C LEU A 511 30.63 18.03 -34.16
N GLU A 512 31.15 18.60 -35.26
CA GLU A 512 32.58 18.61 -35.56
C GLU A 512 33.40 19.35 -34.51
N ARG A 513 32.95 20.52 -34.06
CA ARG A 513 33.64 21.33 -33.04
C ARG A 513 33.51 20.78 -31.63
N ASN A 514 32.38 20.17 -31.27
CA ASN A 514 32.07 19.81 -29.89
C ASN A 514 32.19 18.31 -29.57
N LYS A 515 32.48 17.44 -30.54
CA LYS A 515 32.43 15.97 -30.34
C LYS A 515 33.14 15.46 -29.09
N GLU A 516 34.32 15.98 -28.74
CA GLU A 516 35.08 15.50 -27.56
C GLU A 516 34.46 15.90 -26.21
N ILE A 517 33.62 16.94 -26.19
CA ILE A 517 32.82 17.36 -25.04
C ILE A 517 31.47 16.63 -25.06
N TRP A 518 30.82 16.56 -26.22
CA TRP A 518 29.48 16.01 -26.36
C TRP A 518 29.46 14.47 -26.28
N LYS A 519 30.50 13.74 -26.72
CA LYS A 519 30.71 12.31 -26.45
C LYS A 519 30.58 11.97 -24.95
N LYS A 520 30.94 12.89 -24.05
CA LYS A 520 30.85 12.71 -22.58
C LYS A 520 29.48 13.07 -22.01
N LYS A 521 28.77 14.04 -22.62
CA LYS A 521 27.46 14.54 -22.13
C LYS A 521 26.26 13.86 -22.77
N ALA A 522 26.38 13.42 -24.01
CA ALA A 522 25.38 12.73 -24.81
C ALA A 522 26.07 11.58 -25.58
N PRO A 523 26.46 10.49 -24.89
CA PRO A 523 27.18 9.36 -25.50
C PRO A 523 26.33 8.58 -26.50
N VAL A 524 25.00 8.68 -26.37
CA VAL A 524 24.02 8.24 -27.37
C VAL A 524 23.11 9.43 -27.67
N PHE A 525 22.83 9.65 -28.94
CA PHE A 525 21.94 10.71 -29.39
C PHE A 525 21.17 10.27 -30.66
N GLN A 526 20.25 11.11 -31.07
CA GLN A 526 19.38 10.90 -32.21
C GLN A 526 19.41 12.14 -33.11
N LEU A 527 19.55 11.93 -34.41
CA LEU A 527 19.17 12.92 -35.41
C LEU A 527 17.75 12.58 -35.87
N GLN A 528 16.85 13.56 -35.90
CA GLN A 528 15.50 13.43 -36.47
C GLN A 528 15.33 14.45 -37.57
N LYS A 529 14.64 14.11 -38.67
CA LYS A 529 14.30 15.09 -39.71
C LYS A 529 13.41 16.19 -39.12
N TYR A 530 13.74 17.45 -39.39
CA TYR A 530 12.92 18.59 -38.97
C TYR A 530 11.56 18.59 -39.69
N VAL A 531 10.52 19.06 -39.01
CA VAL A 531 9.20 19.32 -39.59
C VAL A 531 8.61 20.60 -39.01
N SER A 532 8.02 21.42 -39.85
CA SER A 532 7.27 22.62 -39.46
C SER A 532 5.77 22.35 -39.38
N GLY A 533 5.08 23.04 -38.49
CA GLY A 533 3.64 22.87 -38.26
C GLY A 533 3.18 23.56 -36.98
N VAL A 534 1.98 23.21 -36.54
CA VAL A 534 1.44 23.57 -35.22
C VAL A 534 1.86 22.50 -34.22
N GLU A 535 2.49 22.88 -33.11
CA GLU A 535 2.71 21.97 -31.98
C GLU A 535 1.42 21.90 -31.15
N VAL A 536 0.85 20.69 -31.01
CA VAL A 536 -0.40 20.43 -30.30
C VAL A 536 -0.36 19.01 -29.74
N ALA A 537 -0.83 18.84 -28.49
CA ALA A 537 -1.00 17.53 -27.89
C ALA A 537 -2.47 17.16 -27.78
N THR A 538 -2.74 15.84 -27.84
CA THR A 538 -4.03 15.27 -27.48
C THR A 538 -3.84 14.21 -26.40
N GLY A 539 -4.71 14.24 -25.38
CA GLY A 539 -4.62 13.36 -24.23
C GLY A 539 -5.97 12.96 -23.67
N ALA A 540 -5.98 11.90 -22.89
CA ALA A 540 -7.17 11.41 -22.20
C ALA A 540 -6.76 10.59 -20.96
N PHE A 541 -7.67 10.49 -19.99
CA PHE A 541 -7.50 9.52 -18.92
C PHE A 541 -7.90 8.13 -19.44
N PHE A 542 -7.17 7.10 -19.03
CA PHE A 542 -7.42 5.71 -19.39
C PHE A 542 -7.64 4.89 -18.12
N ASN A 543 -8.66 4.02 -18.12
CA ASN A 543 -9.13 3.33 -16.91
C ASN A 543 -8.72 1.84 -16.83
N GLY A 544 -7.70 1.44 -17.61
CA GLY A 544 -7.26 0.04 -17.75
C GLY A 544 -8.08 -0.77 -18.76
N LYS A 545 -9.06 -0.16 -19.43
CA LYS A 545 -9.88 -0.80 -20.48
C LYS A 545 -10.21 0.17 -21.62
N ASP A 546 -10.56 1.40 -21.26
CA ASP A 546 -11.03 2.42 -22.20
C ASP A 546 -10.61 3.83 -21.79
N PHE A 547 -10.69 4.75 -22.74
CA PHE A 547 -10.53 6.18 -22.52
C PHE A 547 -11.76 6.76 -21.83
N ILE A 548 -11.53 7.66 -20.88
CA ILE A 548 -12.54 8.48 -20.21
C ILE A 548 -12.69 9.76 -21.04
N MET A 549 -13.90 9.98 -21.54
CA MET A 549 -14.25 11.13 -22.40
C MET A 549 -14.86 12.27 -21.58
N PRO A 550 -14.76 13.55 -22.01
CA PRO A 550 -14.10 14.06 -23.22
C PRO A 550 -12.56 13.96 -23.21
N ILE A 551 -11.97 14.07 -24.40
CA ILE A 551 -10.52 14.19 -24.57
C ILE A 551 -10.05 15.61 -24.20
N ASN A 552 -8.77 15.73 -23.86
CA ASN A 552 -8.07 17.00 -23.69
C ASN A 552 -7.27 17.32 -24.97
N VAL A 553 -7.35 18.56 -25.45
CA VAL A 553 -6.46 19.11 -26.48
C VAL A 553 -5.71 20.27 -25.86
N ASN A 554 -4.38 20.29 -25.98
CA ASN A 554 -3.55 21.30 -25.33
C ASN A 554 -2.38 21.81 -26.19
N PHE A 555 -1.90 23.01 -25.83
CA PHE A 555 -0.89 23.81 -26.52
C PHE A 555 0.13 24.29 -25.49
N GLU A 556 1.23 23.55 -25.41
CA GLU A 556 2.33 23.73 -24.45
C GLU A 556 3.26 24.88 -24.86
N HIS A 557 3.70 25.69 -23.90
CA HIS A 557 4.67 26.77 -24.14
C HIS A 557 6.00 26.40 -23.46
N LYS A 558 6.87 25.68 -24.18
CA LYS A 558 8.08 25.05 -23.63
C LYS A 558 9.27 26.00 -23.43
N LYS A 559 9.28 27.18 -24.05
CA LYS A 559 10.38 28.16 -23.97
C LYS A 559 10.16 29.14 -22.82
N ILE A 560 11.23 29.55 -22.12
CA ILE A 560 11.09 30.38 -20.89
C ILE A 560 10.46 31.75 -21.16
N PHE A 561 10.87 32.43 -22.24
CA PHE A 561 10.48 33.83 -22.47
C PHE A 561 9.35 33.97 -23.51
N PRO A 562 8.57 35.08 -23.47
CA PRO A 562 7.57 35.38 -24.49
C PRO A 562 8.15 35.40 -25.91
N GLY A 563 7.33 35.03 -26.90
CA GLY A 563 7.76 34.87 -28.29
C GLY A 563 8.55 33.57 -28.56
N ASP A 564 8.54 32.64 -27.62
CA ASP A 564 9.23 31.34 -27.69
C ASP A 564 10.77 31.42 -27.81
N ILE A 565 11.36 32.44 -27.19
CA ILE A 565 12.81 32.67 -27.17
C ILE A 565 13.49 32.10 -25.91
N GLY A 566 14.81 31.90 -25.98
CA GLY A 566 15.64 31.41 -24.88
C GLY A 566 15.72 29.88 -24.78
N PRO A 567 16.17 29.35 -23.63
CA PRO A 567 16.31 27.91 -23.42
C PRO A 567 14.96 27.21 -23.24
N MET A 568 14.97 25.88 -23.37
CA MET A 568 13.82 25.04 -23.05
C MET A 568 13.62 24.97 -21.53
N ALA A 569 12.39 25.18 -21.08
CA ALA A 569 11.88 24.79 -19.77
C ALA A 569 11.39 23.33 -19.82
N GLY A 570 10.66 22.91 -18.78
CA GLY A 570 9.64 21.88 -18.96
C GLY A 570 8.47 22.47 -19.76
N GLU A 571 7.65 23.24 -19.06
CA GLU A 571 6.56 24.06 -19.62
C GLU A 571 6.47 25.36 -18.80
N MET A 572 6.20 26.49 -19.45
CA MET A 572 5.92 27.80 -18.79
C MET A 572 4.43 28.09 -18.64
N GLY A 573 3.58 27.35 -19.33
CA GLY A 573 2.14 27.55 -19.36
C GLY A 573 1.53 26.85 -20.56
N THR A 574 0.27 26.50 -20.43
CA THR A 574 -0.42 25.63 -21.38
C THR A 574 -1.86 26.13 -21.53
N LEU A 575 -2.31 26.24 -22.78
CA LEU A 575 -3.72 26.47 -23.12
C LEU A 575 -4.35 25.13 -23.46
N MET A 576 -5.56 24.85 -22.99
CA MET A 576 -6.26 23.61 -23.29
C MET A 576 -7.78 23.77 -23.30
N PHE A 577 -8.46 22.78 -23.85
CA PHE A 577 -9.91 22.63 -23.78
C PHE A 577 -10.31 21.15 -23.82
N TRP A 578 -11.56 20.89 -23.45
CA TRP A 578 -12.16 19.55 -23.51
C TRP A 578 -12.99 19.41 -24.78
N ASN A 579 -12.81 18.32 -25.52
CA ASN A 579 -13.53 18.06 -26.76
C ASN A 579 -14.02 16.61 -26.86
N ARG A 580 -14.93 16.36 -27.81
CA ARG A 580 -15.20 14.99 -28.29
C ARG A 580 -13.97 14.46 -29.03
N PRO A 581 -13.83 13.13 -29.19
CA PRO A 581 -12.82 12.54 -30.07
C PRO A 581 -12.83 13.19 -31.45
N ASN A 582 -11.71 13.80 -31.82
CA ASN A 582 -11.48 14.45 -33.10
C ASN A 582 -10.43 13.68 -33.90
N ASN A 583 -10.21 14.07 -35.16
CA ASN A 583 -9.25 13.39 -36.03
C ASN A 583 -7.81 13.35 -35.47
N LEU A 584 -7.36 14.37 -34.72
CA LEU A 584 -6.06 14.33 -34.03
C LEU A 584 -5.95 13.12 -33.09
N PHE A 585 -6.96 12.91 -32.23
CA PHE A 585 -7.03 11.77 -31.31
C PHE A 585 -7.21 10.42 -32.01
N ILE A 586 -8.18 10.33 -32.94
CA ILE A 586 -8.53 9.10 -33.67
C ILE A 586 -7.33 8.59 -34.49
N MET A 587 -6.57 9.50 -35.12
CA MET A 587 -5.41 9.13 -35.93
C MET A 587 -4.16 8.81 -35.10
N THR A 588 -4.14 9.13 -33.80
CA THR A 588 -2.99 8.93 -32.90
C THR A 588 -3.36 8.09 -31.66
N LEU A 589 -3.72 8.73 -30.55
CA LEU A 589 -3.85 8.15 -29.22
C LEU A 589 -4.92 7.03 -29.16
N GLU A 590 -6.00 7.13 -29.93
CA GLU A 590 -7.03 6.08 -29.97
C GLU A 590 -6.45 4.73 -30.43
N LYS A 591 -5.51 4.74 -31.40
CA LYS A 591 -4.90 3.53 -31.94
C LYS A 591 -4.10 2.74 -30.90
N MET A 592 -3.68 3.39 -29.81
CA MET A 592 -2.97 2.75 -28.70
C MET A 592 -3.90 2.06 -27.69
N LYS A 593 -5.22 2.25 -27.78
CA LYS A 593 -6.20 1.63 -26.86
C LYS A 593 -5.97 0.13 -26.62
N PRO A 594 -5.70 -0.72 -27.62
CA PRO A 594 -5.45 -2.14 -27.38
C PRO A 594 -4.22 -2.37 -26.51
N ALA A 595 -3.14 -1.63 -26.75
CA ALA A 595 -1.88 -1.77 -26.02
C ALA A 595 -1.99 -1.27 -24.56
N LEU A 596 -2.70 -0.15 -24.35
CA LEU A 596 -2.97 0.41 -23.02
C LEU A 596 -3.89 -0.49 -22.20
N ALA A 597 -4.86 -1.14 -22.84
CA ALA A 597 -5.71 -2.15 -22.22
C ALA A 597 -4.92 -3.42 -21.87
N GLU A 598 -4.00 -3.86 -22.75
CA GLU A 598 -3.14 -5.03 -22.52
C GLU A 598 -2.14 -4.80 -21.38
N SER A 599 -1.54 -3.60 -21.28
CA SER A 599 -0.70 -3.23 -20.12
C SER A 599 -1.51 -2.97 -18.85
N GLY A 600 -2.84 -2.85 -18.95
CA GLY A 600 -3.73 -2.53 -17.85
C GLY A 600 -3.44 -1.16 -17.22
N TYR A 601 -2.91 -0.23 -18.01
CA TYR A 601 -2.52 1.12 -17.59
C TYR A 601 -3.71 1.89 -16.99
N ILE A 602 -3.52 2.65 -15.92
CA ILE A 602 -4.56 3.51 -15.35
C ILE A 602 -3.96 4.88 -15.06
N GLY A 603 -4.33 5.92 -15.79
CA GLY A 603 -3.68 7.22 -15.66
C GLY A 603 -4.06 8.21 -16.75
N TYR A 604 -3.39 9.35 -16.80
CA TYR A 604 -3.49 10.30 -17.90
C TYR A 604 -2.37 10.04 -18.91
N ILE A 605 -2.74 9.90 -20.17
CA ILE A 605 -1.78 9.76 -21.27
C ILE A 605 -2.06 10.82 -22.34
N ASP A 606 -0.99 11.44 -22.86
CA ASP A 606 -1.02 12.29 -24.04
C ASP A 606 0.09 11.97 -25.04
N ILE A 607 -0.10 12.49 -26.25
CA ILE A 607 0.86 12.46 -27.34
C ILE A 607 1.04 13.88 -27.87
N ASN A 608 2.24 14.42 -27.72
CA ASN A 608 2.60 15.73 -28.27
C ASN A 608 3.00 15.57 -29.74
N CYS A 609 2.43 16.37 -30.63
CA CYS A 609 2.60 16.26 -32.08
C CYS A 609 2.92 17.61 -32.73
N ILE A 610 3.70 17.58 -33.82
CA ILE A 610 3.68 18.64 -34.83
C ILE A 610 2.68 18.23 -35.92
N VAL A 611 1.80 19.16 -36.31
CA VAL A 611 0.73 18.90 -37.27
C VAL A 611 0.80 19.90 -38.42
N ASN A 612 0.66 19.43 -39.65
CA ASN A 612 0.57 20.28 -40.85
C ASN A 612 -0.35 19.66 -41.91
N SER A 613 -0.49 20.34 -43.06
CA SER A 613 -1.33 19.90 -44.19
C SER A 613 -0.95 18.54 -44.80
N LYS A 614 0.23 17.99 -44.48
CA LYS A 614 0.70 16.68 -44.95
C LYS A 614 0.48 15.55 -43.95
N GLY A 615 0.28 15.86 -42.66
CA GLY A 615 0.07 14.84 -41.64
C GLY A 615 0.26 15.30 -40.19
N ILE A 616 0.10 14.33 -39.30
CA ILE A 616 0.41 14.40 -37.87
C ILE A 616 1.76 13.70 -37.63
N TYR A 617 2.66 14.35 -36.89
CA TYR A 617 4.02 13.88 -36.62
C TYR A 617 4.29 13.93 -35.10
N PRO A 618 4.10 12.80 -34.38
CA PRO A 618 4.35 12.74 -32.95
C PRO A 618 5.81 12.96 -32.56
N LEU A 619 6.02 13.71 -31.49
CA LEU A 619 7.33 13.98 -30.90
C LEU A 619 7.63 13.05 -29.73
N GLU A 620 6.74 12.99 -28.73
CA GLU A 620 6.93 12.25 -27.49
C GLU A 620 5.59 11.85 -26.83
N TRP A 621 5.64 10.83 -25.98
CA TRP A 621 4.54 10.38 -25.12
C TRP A 621 4.69 10.99 -23.73
N THR A 622 3.57 11.37 -23.10
CA THR A 622 3.48 11.55 -21.64
C THR A 622 2.51 10.52 -21.08
N ALA A 623 2.96 9.60 -20.22
CA ALA A 623 2.10 8.56 -19.64
C ALA A 623 1.91 8.70 -18.11
N ARG A 624 1.94 9.95 -17.64
CA ARG A 624 1.80 10.40 -16.26
C ARG A 624 0.93 11.67 -16.24
N PHE A 625 0.63 12.18 -15.05
CA PHE A 625 0.17 13.56 -14.95
C PHE A 625 1.22 14.55 -15.50
N GLY A 626 0.79 15.44 -16.39
CA GLY A 626 1.58 16.56 -16.90
C GLY A 626 1.58 17.73 -15.92
N TYR A 627 2.67 18.51 -15.88
CA TYR A 627 2.84 19.64 -14.96
C TYR A 627 3.35 20.85 -15.76
N PRO A 628 2.51 21.88 -16.00
CA PRO A 628 1.31 22.27 -15.25
C PRO A 628 -0.03 21.55 -15.59
N THR A 629 -0.09 20.71 -16.62
CA THR A 629 -1.34 20.21 -17.23
C THR A 629 -2.40 19.70 -16.24
N ILE A 630 -2.04 18.92 -15.22
CA ILE A 630 -3.00 18.35 -14.25
C ILE A 630 -3.72 19.42 -13.41
N HIS A 631 -3.08 20.55 -13.11
CA HIS A 631 -3.71 21.66 -12.40
C HIS A 631 -4.77 22.32 -13.29
N ILE A 632 -4.44 22.52 -14.57
CA ILE A 632 -5.33 23.11 -15.57
C ILE A 632 -6.51 22.18 -15.85
N GLN A 633 -6.27 20.87 -15.85
CA GLN A 633 -7.32 19.84 -15.87
C GLN A 633 -8.22 19.92 -14.63
N SER A 634 -7.66 20.07 -13.43
CA SER A 634 -8.46 20.20 -12.19
C SER A 634 -9.32 21.47 -12.17
N GLU A 635 -8.84 22.59 -12.74
CA GLU A 635 -9.64 23.81 -12.96
C GLU A 635 -10.80 23.55 -13.94
N GLY A 636 -10.62 22.67 -14.93
CA GLY A 636 -11.66 22.29 -15.90
C GLY A 636 -12.64 21.19 -15.45
N ILE A 637 -12.24 20.29 -14.55
CA ILE A 637 -13.04 19.14 -14.11
C ILE A 637 -14.04 19.55 -13.02
N LEU A 638 -15.32 19.22 -13.22
CA LEU A 638 -16.42 19.56 -12.29
C LEU A 638 -16.67 18.49 -11.21
N THR A 639 -15.99 17.34 -11.31
CA THR A 639 -16.09 16.25 -10.32
C THR A 639 -15.00 16.47 -9.26
N PRO A 640 -15.28 16.34 -7.95
CA PRO A 640 -14.23 16.42 -6.91
C PRO A 640 -13.08 15.46 -7.22
N MET A 641 -11.84 15.92 -7.08
CA MET A 641 -10.67 15.18 -7.53
C MET A 641 -10.54 13.83 -6.82
N GLY A 642 -10.91 13.74 -5.55
CA GLY A 642 -10.89 12.49 -4.79
C GLY A 642 -11.99 11.50 -5.19
N GLU A 643 -13.10 11.96 -5.77
CA GLU A 643 -14.06 11.07 -6.42
C GLU A 643 -13.54 10.65 -7.80
N PHE A 644 -13.09 11.60 -8.61
CA PHE A 644 -12.55 11.36 -9.95
C PHE A 644 -11.43 10.33 -9.94
N LEU A 645 -10.38 10.55 -9.14
CA LEU A 645 -9.23 9.64 -9.02
C LEU A 645 -9.67 8.25 -8.52
N PHE A 646 -10.53 8.18 -7.51
CA PHE A 646 -11.00 6.89 -6.98
C PHE A 646 -11.78 6.06 -8.02
N ARG A 647 -12.57 6.71 -8.87
CA ARG A 647 -13.33 6.04 -9.94
C ARG A 647 -12.42 5.60 -11.09
N LEU A 648 -11.44 6.44 -11.46
CA LEU A 648 -10.40 6.11 -12.43
C LEU A 648 -9.59 4.88 -11.96
N ALA A 649 -9.10 4.90 -10.72
CA ALA A 649 -8.31 3.83 -10.10
C ALA A 649 -9.02 2.46 -10.02
N LYS A 650 -10.36 2.46 -10.03
CA LYS A 650 -11.20 1.24 -10.06
C LYS A 650 -11.40 0.66 -11.46
N GLY A 651 -11.04 1.37 -12.52
CA GLY A 651 -11.45 1.01 -13.86
C GLY A 651 -12.96 1.09 -14.08
N GLU A 652 -13.63 2.04 -13.42
CA GLU A 652 -15.01 2.43 -13.75
C GLU A 652 -14.99 3.23 -15.06
N TYR A 653 -15.95 2.98 -15.97
CA TYR A 653 -16.21 3.88 -17.08
C TYR A 653 -17.19 4.97 -16.65
N PHE A 654 -16.92 6.22 -17.01
CA PHE A 654 -17.81 7.35 -16.77
C PHE A 654 -17.50 8.48 -17.75
N GLU A 655 -18.51 9.32 -18.00
CA GLU A 655 -18.32 10.60 -18.68
C GLU A 655 -17.78 11.62 -17.67
N LEU A 656 -16.64 12.23 -17.99
CA LEU A 656 -16.00 13.26 -17.19
C LEU A 656 -16.75 14.58 -17.40
N LYS A 657 -17.36 15.11 -16.33
CA LYS A 657 -18.03 16.41 -16.38
C LYS A 657 -17.00 17.52 -16.36
N THR A 658 -16.96 18.35 -17.40
CA THR A 658 -15.98 19.42 -17.57
C THR A 658 -16.63 20.78 -17.86
N LYS A 659 -15.90 21.86 -17.59
CA LYS A 659 -16.22 23.21 -18.04
C LYS A 659 -16.15 23.28 -19.57
N ARG A 660 -17.09 24.02 -20.16
CA ARG A 660 -17.03 24.39 -21.58
C ARG A 660 -16.02 25.54 -21.79
N GLY A 661 -15.54 25.68 -23.02
CA GLY A 661 -14.55 26.68 -23.38
C GLY A 661 -13.14 26.25 -22.96
N PHE A 662 -12.31 27.24 -22.65
CA PHE A 662 -10.88 27.09 -22.48
C PHE A 662 -10.47 27.10 -21.01
N GLN A 663 -9.41 26.36 -20.71
CA GLN A 663 -8.66 26.48 -19.46
C GLN A 663 -7.19 26.76 -19.80
N LEU A 664 -6.55 27.58 -18.98
CA LEU A 664 -5.18 28.03 -19.20
C LEU A 664 -4.42 28.01 -17.88
N GLY A 665 -3.14 27.64 -17.92
CA GLY A 665 -2.23 27.74 -16.78
C GLY A 665 -0.98 28.56 -17.11
N VAL A 666 -0.51 29.36 -16.16
CA VAL A 666 0.74 30.12 -16.22
C VAL A 666 1.63 29.74 -15.05
N ARG A 667 2.88 29.34 -15.29
CA ARG A 667 3.85 29.06 -14.23
C ARG A 667 4.53 30.34 -13.73
N ILE A 668 4.71 30.40 -12.42
CA ILE A 668 5.43 31.46 -11.71
C ILE A 668 6.77 30.90 -11.24
N LEU A 669 7.86 31.51 -11.72
CA LEU A 669 9.23 31.15 -11.39
C LEU A 669 9.86 32.16 -10.43
N SER A 670 10.83 31.71 -9.65
CA SER A 670 11.83 32.56 -8.99
C SER A 670 13.17 32.56 -9.77
N PRO A 671 14.01 33.60 -9.62
CA PRO A 671 15.27 33.73 -10.37
C PRO A 671 16.25 32.55 -10.25
N HIS A 672 16.26 31.79 -9.16
CA HIS A 672 17.15 30.64 -9.05
C HIS A 672 16.81 29.49 -10.01
N TYR A 673 15.61 29.48 -10.63
CA TYR A 673 15.28 28.58 -11.74
C TYR A 673 16.31 28.67 -12.89
N PHE A 674 16.88 29.85 -13.14
CA PHE A 674 17.83 30.10 -14.22
C PHE A 674 19.24 29.57 -13.93
N ALA A 675 19.58 29.29 -12.66
CA ALA A 675 20.90 28.83 -12.25
C ALA A 675 20.83 27.81 -11.10
N LYS A 676 20.08 26.72 -11.30
CA LYS A 676 19.84 25.66 -10.29
C LYS A 676 21.10 25.00 -9.70
N ASN A 677 22.24 25.12 -10.39
CA ASN A 677 23.54 24.62 -9.93
C ASN A 677 24.29 25.61 -9.02
N ASP A 678 23.83 26.86 -8.95
CA ASP A 678 24.37 27.91 -8.07
C ASP A 678 23.68 27.80 -6.70
N ARG A 679 24.40 27.19 -5.75
CA ARG A 679 23.89 26.97 -4.38
C ARG A 679 23.71 28.27 -3.60
N GLU A 680 24.52 29.29 -3.87
CA GLU A 680 24.41 30.58 -3.18
C GLU A 680 23.13 31.30 -3.64
N LEU A 681 22.83 31.24 -4.94
CA LEU A 681 21.58 31.77 -5.48
C LEU A 681 20.36 30.96 -5.03
N VAL A 682 20.42 29.62 -4.99
CA VAL A 682 19.32 28.79 -4.47
C VAL A 682 19.03 29.13 -3.01
N GLU A 683 20.05 29.18 -2.15
CA GLU A 683 19.87 29.48 -0.73
C GLU A 683 19.40 30.92 -0.48
N MET A 684 19.83 31.89 -1.29
CA MET A 684 19.36 33.29 -1.24
C MET A 684 17.84 33.41 -1.46
N TYR A 685 17.25 32.54 -2.29
CA TYR A 685 15.81 32.54 -2.57
C TYR A 685 15.02 31.54 -1.72
N ARG A 686 15.67 30.54 -1.11
CA ARG A 686 15.02 29.58 -0.19
C ARG A 686 14.47 30.33 1.03
N ASP A 687 13.35 29.83 1.57
CA ASP A 687 12.63 30.46 2.69
C ASP A 687 12.08 31.88 2.48
N LEU A 688 12.31 32.54 1.33
CA LEU A 688 11.71 33.85 1.05
C LEU A 688 10.17 33.77 1.07
N PRO A 689 9.49 34.77 1.64
CA PRO A 689 8.03 34.75 1.80
C PRO A 689 7.30 34.94 0.47
N ILE A 690 6.21 34.20 0.32
CA ILE A 690 5.23 34.34 -0.76
C ILE A 690 4.00 35.03 -0.15
N LEU A 691 3.70 36.23 -0.63
CA LEU A 691 2.61 37.04 -0.10
C LEU A 691 1.41 37.03 -1.06
N PHE A 692 0.22 36.84 -0.49
CA PHE A 692 -1.06 36.94 -1.20
C PHE A 692 -1.81 38.17 -0.68
N LYS A 693 -2.13 39.13 -1.54
CA LYS A 693 -2.84 40.38 -1.19
C LYS A 693 -4.26 40.11 -0.64
N LYS A 694 -4.85 39.00 -1.07
CA LYS A 694 -6.13 38.42 -0.63
C LYS A 694 -5.84 36.98 -0.20
N PRO A 695 -5.36 36.73 1.04
CA PRO A 695 -4.91 35.41 1.47
C PRO A 695 -6.06 34.39 1.59
N ASP A 696 -7.29 34.86 1.79
CA ASP A 696 -8.49 34.02 1.86
C ASP A 696 -9.03 33.61 0.47
N ASN A 697 -8.46 34.13 -0.62
CA ASN A 697 -8.81 33.74 -1.99
C ASN A 697 -7.58 33.25 -2.75
N LEU A 698 -7.43 31.92 -2.77
CA LEU A 698 -6.43 31.17 -3.53
C LEU A 698 -7.07 30.36 -4.67
N GLU A 699 -8.21 30.81 -5.19
CA GLU A 699 -8.89 30.14 -6.30
C GLU A 699 -8.02 30.18 -7.56
N GLY A 700 -7.79 29.01 -8.18
CA GLY A 700 -6.86 28.85 -9.30
C GLY A 700 -5.38 29.06 -8.97
N VAL A 701 -5.01 29.14 -7.70
CA VAL A 701 -3.61 29.14 -7.26
C VAL A 701 -3.23 27.71 -6.89
N HIS A 702 -2.41 27.08 -7.72
CA HIS A 702 -1.86 25.74 -7.50
C HIS A 702 -0.40 25.85 -7.12
N ILE A 703 0.07 24.88 -6.33
CA ILE A 703 1.34 24.96 -5.61
C ILE A 703 2.38 23.97 -6.16
N GLU A 704 3.63 24.43 -6.30
CA GLU A 704 4.78 23.58 -6.62
C GLU A 704 5.84 23.73 -5.51
N ASP A 705 7.03 24.27 -5.78
CA ASP A 705 8.17 24.34 -4.84
C ASP A 705 7.98 25.34 -3.69
N ILE A 706 6.97 25.12 -2.83
CA ILE A 706 6.65 25.98 -1.69
C ILE A 706 6.39 25.19 -0.41
N LYS A 707 6.59 25.84 0.74
CA LYS A 707 6.25 25.33 2.08
C LYS A 707 5.43 26.36 2.85
N ARG A 708 4.83 25.95 3.97
CA ARG A 708 4.12 26.85 4.89
C ARG A 708 4.61 26.65 6.31
N VAL A 709 5.37 27.62 6.82
CA VAL A 709 5.98 27.58 8.16
C VAL A 709 5.39 28.72 8.98
N GLU A 710 4.91 28.43 10.18
CA GLU A 710 4.31 29.43 11.10
C GLU A 710 3.17 30.24 10.45
N GLY A 711 2.41 29.59 9.56
CA GLY A 711 1.31 30.20 8.80
C GLY A 711 1.73 30.97 7.55
N VAL A 712 3.02 31.27 7.38
CA VAL A 712 3.61 32.00 6.25
C VAL A 712 3.99 31.06 5.12
N TRP A 713 3.57 31.38 3.89
CA TRP A 713 4.01 30.67 2.68
C TRP A 713 5.43 31.10 2.31
N ARG A 714 6.29 30.15 1.94
CA ARG A 714 7.70 30.39 1.63
C ARG A 714 8.15 29.53 0.44
N ILE A 715 9.18 30.00 -0.26
CA ILE A 715 9.91 29.21 -1.27
C ILE A 715 10.57 28.00 -0.61
N ALA A 716 10.51 26.85 -1.28
CA ALA A 716 11.13 25.58 -0.91
C ALA A 716 11.84 24.96 -2.13
N GLY A 717 12.40 23.76 -1.98
CA GLY A 717 12.96 23.01 -3.11
C GLY A 717 14.20 23.66 -3.76
N GLU A 718 14.52 23.19 -4.96
CA GLU A 718 15.67 23.66 -5.76
C GLU A 718 15.28 23.93 -7.23
N SER A 719 14.04 23.64 -7.65
CA SER A 719 13.66 23.78 -9.06
C SER A 719 13.39 25.24 -9.43
N GLY A 720 12.88 26.05 -8.50
CA GLY A 720 12.50 27.45 -8.72
C GLY A 720 11.18 27.65 -9.47
N CYS A 721 10.38 26.60 -9.68
CA CYS A 721 9.00 26.71 -10.13
C CYS A 721 8.05 26.67 -8.93
N LEU A 722 7.37 27.77 -8.64
CA LEU A 722 6.71 27.96 -7.34
C LEU A 722 5.20 27.72 -7.38
N LEU A 723 4.54 28.19 -8.43
CA LEU A 723 3.07 28.19 -8.53
C LEU A 723 2.63 27.98 -9.98
N VAL A 724 1.45 27.38 -10.15
CA VAL A 724 0.70 27.37 -11.41
C VAL A 724 -0.60 28.13 -11.20
N ILE A 725 -0.80 29.20 -11.98
CA ILE A 725 -1.99 30.03 -11.89
C ILE A 725 -2.90 29.72 -13.06
N THR A 726 -4.07 29.18 -12.76
CA THR A 726 -5.05 28.73 -13.74
C THR A 726 -6.13 29.79 -13.99
N GLY A 727 -6.85 29.64 -15.10
CA GLY A 727 -8.03 30.43 -15.44
C GLY A 727 -8.92 29.72 -16.46
N SER A 728 -10.23 29.93 -16.36
CA SER A 728 -11.27 29.41 -17.25
C SER A 728 -12.03 30.53 -17.95
N GLY A 729 -12.48 30.28 -19.18
CA GLY A 729 -13.31 31.22 -19.93
C GLY A 729 -14.03 30.55 -21.10
N SER A 730 -15.12 31.15 -21.59
CA SER A 730 -15.77 30.71 -22.83
C SER A 730 -14.88 30.99 -24.05
N THR A 731 -14.03 32.01 -23.95
CA THR A 731 -12.98 32.36 -24.92
C THR A 731 -11.59 32.27 -24.30
N VAL A 732 -10.55 32.18 -25.14
CA VAL A 732 -9.14 32.25 -24.70
C VAL A 732 -8.83 33.60 -24.04
N ALA A 733 -9.48 34.69 -24.48
CA ALA A 733 -9.32 36.02 -23.89
C ALA A 733 -9.79 36.04 -22.42
N GLU A 734 -10.98 35.48 -22.15
CA GLU A 734 -11.52 35.36 -20.78
C GLU A 734 -10.66 34.45 -19.89
N ALA A 735 -10.23 33.29 -20.40
CA ALA A 735 -9.38 32.36 -19.65
C ALA A 735 -8.03 33.01 -19.27
N ARG A 736 -7.43 33.77 -20.21
CA ARG A 736 -6.25 34.60 -19.96
C ARG A 736 -6.55 35.68 -18.93
N GLU A 737 -7.62 36.47 -19.10
CA GLU A 737 -7.97 37.55 -18.18
C GLU A 737 -8.11 37.04 -16.74
N GLN A 738 -8.81 35.92 -16.53
CA GLN A 738 -8.95 35.32 -15.21
C GLN A 738 -7.59 34.89 -14.62
N ALA A 739 -6.76 34.18 -15.38
CA ALA A 739 -5.43 33.74 -14.91
C ALA A 739 -4.52 34.94 -14.56
N TYR A 740 -4.37 35.91 -15.46
CA TYR A 740 -3.55 37.10 -15.21
C TYR A 740 -4.13 38.03 -14.13
N SER A 741 -5.45 38.02 -13.92
CA SER A 741 -6.08 38.70 -12.77
C SER A 741 -5.75 38.02 -11.44
N ARG A 742 -5.77 36.68 -11.40
CA ARG A 742 -5.33 35.87 -10.25
C ARG A 742 -3.84 36.13 -9.94
N ILE A 743 -2.96 36.26 -10.95
CA ILE A 743 -1.53 36.60 -10.77
C ILE A 743 -1.35 37.95 -10.03
N LYS A 744 -2.21 38.95 -10.24
CA LYS A 744 -2.11 40.26 -9.55
C LYS A 744 -2.26 40.13 -8.02
N ASN A 745 -2.80 39.03 -7.51
CA ASN A 745 -2.90 38.72 -6.08
C ASN A 745 -1.55 38.38 -5.44
N ILE A 746 -0.56 37.99 -6.24
CA ILE A 746 0.68 37.34 -5.79
C ILE A 746 1.82 38.37 -5.72
N MET A 747 2.63 38.27 -4.69
CA MET A 747 3.86 39.03 -4.51
C MET A 747 4.98 38.09 -4.06
N ILE A 748 5.98 37.93 -4.92
CA ILE A 748 7.19 37.14 -4.71
C ILE A 748 8.33 37.98 -5.27
N GLN A 749 9.46 38.04 -4.55
CA GLN A 749 10.62 38.81 -4.99
C GLN A 749 11.10 38.33 -6.37
N ASN A 750 11.15 39.26 -7.33
CA ASN A 750 11.64 39.03 -8.69
C ASN A 750 10.95 37.88 -9.46
N MET A 751 9.65 37.62 -9.21
CA MET A 751 8.95 36.56 -9.93
C MET A 751 8.90 36.76 -11.45
N ALA A 752 9.13 35.68 -12.18
CA ALA A 752 9.08 35.64 -13.65
C ALA A 752 7.95 34.72 -14.13
N TYR A 753 7.23 35.15 -15.17
CA TYR A 753 6.17 34.38 -15.83
C TYR A 753 5.95 34.90 -17.26
N ARG A 754 5.38 34.07 -18.14
CA ARG A 754 5.07 34.47 -19.53
C ARG A 754 3.74 35.21 -19.61
N THR A 755 3.70 36.26 -20.43
CA THR A 755 2.51 37.09 -20.68
C THR A 755 1.73 36.69 -21.94
N ASP A 756 2.27 35.79 -22.76
CA ASP A 756 1.78 35.43 -24.09
C ASP A 756 1.15 34.04 -24.21
N ILE A 757 1.00 33.30 -23.09
CA ILE A 757 0.42 31.95 -23.06
C ILE A 757 -0.94 31.91 -23.77
N GLY A 758 -1.06 31.12 -24.82
CA GLY A 758 -2.29 30.96 -25.60
C GLY A 758 -2.58 32.06 -26.64
N LEU A 759 -1.73 33.08 -26.81
CA LEU A 759 -1.94 34.12 -27.83
C LEU A 759 -1.90 33.58 -29.28
N LYS A 760 -1.22 32.45 -29.51
CA LYS A 760 -1.16 31.78 -30.82
C LYS A 760 -2.45 31.08 -31.24
N TRP A 761 -3.41 30.92 -30.33
CA TRP A 761 -4.62 30.10 -30.53
C TRP A 761 -5.36 30.39 -31.83
N ASN A 762 -5.60 31.66 -32.18
CA ASN A 762 -6.35 32.01 -33.39
C ASN A 762 -5.67 31.41 -34.63
N THR A 763 -4.41 31.77 -34.86
CA THR A 763 -3.61 31.30 -36.00
C THR A 763 -3.44 29.79 -36.06
N ASP A 764 -3.29 29.13 -34.90
CA ASP A 764 -3.01 27.70 -34.85
C ASP A 764 -4.30 26.85 -34.92
N SER A 765 -5.40 27.32 -34.35
CA SER A 765 -6.72 26.69 -34.48
C SER A 765 -7.28 26.82 -35.89
N ASP A 766 -7.12 27.96 -36.57
CA ASP A 766 -7.52 28.15 -37.97
C ASP A 766 -6.83 27.14 -38.89
N LYS A 767 -5.51 26.93 -38.71
CA LYS A 767 -4.74 25.91 -39.45
C LYS A 767 -5.25 24.49 -39.17
N LEU A 768 -5.37 24.12 -37.89
CA LEU A 768 -5.77 22.77 -37.49
C LEU A 768 -7.21 22.45 -37.92
N GLN A 769 -8.10 23.44 -37.95
CA GLN A 769 -9.45 23.32 -38.52
C GLN A 769 -9.39 23.18 -40.06
N THR A 770 -8.61 24.02 -40.74
CA THR A 770 -8.43 23.95 -42.20
C THR A 770 -7.89 22.59 -42.66
N TRP A 771 -7.03 21.96 -41.86
CA TRP A 771 -6.50 20.61 -42.12
C TRP A 771 -7.38 19.48 -41.58
N GLY A 772 -8.51 19.79 -40.95
CA GLY A 772 -9.51 18.81 -40.52
C GLY A 772 -9.21 18.05 -39.23
N TYR A 773 -8.28 18.52 -38.38
CA TYR A 773 -7.81 17.78 -37.20
C TYR A 773 -8.59 18.06 -35.90
N LEU A 774 -9.31 19.18 -35.79
CA LEU A 774 -10.03 19.58 -34.57
C LEU A 774 -11.56 19.38 -34.59
N TYR A 775 -12.14 19.03 -35.74
CA TYR A 775 -13.57 18.72 -35.87
C TYR A 775 -13.92 17.33 -35.32
#